data_AF-A0A8I0LWL3-F1
#
_entry.id   AF-A0A8I0LWL3-F1
#
_cell.length_a   1.000
_cell.length_b   1.000
_cell.length_c   1.000
_cell.angle_alpha   90.00
_cell.angle_beta   90.00
_cell.angle_gamma   90.00
#
_symmetry.space_group_name_H-M   'P 1'
#
loop_
_entity.id
_entity.type
_entity.pdbx_description
1 polymer ?
#
loop_
_entity_poly.entity_id
_entity_poly.type
_entity_poly.pdbx_seq_one_letter_code
_entity_poly.pdbx_strand_id
1 'polypeptide(L)'
;MITPSGRRRPTAPPRTRLRGGFATLLATGVVAAGLVAVPATASFAADGPAVVGDSQFADGKYIVTLREPAAATYEGGQPGLARTAVPEGSDLDAQSAPVQDYAEHLKGVQQDVAAAAGATVEASYAITTNAFAADLTAAQAAKLASDPSVAAVSKNELLKLQATPSTEFLGLGDAEGNGGVWDAVGGREKAGEGVVVGIIDSGIAAGNASFAGDPLGSASDTEPHLDGDRTVFAKGDGGTFTGVCQTGVQFDAGDCNTKLIGARYFVDGFGVGNIGTEEQGEYLSPRDGNGHGSHTASTAAGNADVEATIGDRSFGTVSGVAPAAKIAAYKVCWDGPDRVATDDDGCATLDLIAAIEAAVTDGVDVINYSIGGGGATSTFSATDQAFLGAASAGVFVAASAGNDGPTATTADNAAPWITTVAASTIPSYSATVQTADGTEYLGGSITVPTGTDGLTGDFVSSTAVAAAGADATAVTLCAPDTLDPAKAAGTIVLCDRGVYDRTAKSAEVERAGGIGMVLVNPTSSSVDLDEHAVPTVHLNADDYDAIHAYADTEGATVTLLDGNPGALPEPASPQIAGFSSRGPVTADGGNLLKPDISAPGVAILADGANAQGEPGTYEFLSGTSMSSPHIAGLAALYLSKGVHPDWTPDEVKSAMMTTAYDLVGEDGAPSQDVFAQGAGHVDPTAFLEPGLLYENGPADWQAYVDSIDTVEGTDSSLNLASISVGSLAGTAQVTRTVTSTEAGTYTVAPIEMDGVTATVEPSTLTFGAAGEKQDYTVTFTRTTAALDQFATGYLTWSDGTHDVRSPLAVRPVQLQAPAEVAGEGATGEKAFDVTAGDALDLPLTTEGLAAGQVASGSGTAGAAAAETPVTIAEGTTHARFVLDSADDTADLDLLLYTADADGAPDQLAASSATGSADEQIDLDAPAAGEYVLLVDFYSGAGQLDYTLTSYLLDPAAAVGGLTVDPATLSAGLGETATLTASWTGLPYEQTFLGRVVYGDTGQVTYLTVASGEEPEPPTPTDPGPGPGPGPGPGPGPGQPGHPGHPGGWSLGDILQWIWNALGDLFHGWFPWRG
;
A
#
# COMPACT_ATOMS: atom_id res chain seq x y z
N MET A 1 -11.01 -34.42 -32.32
CA MET A 1 -10.90 -35.80 -32.88
C MET A 1 -10.76 -35.68 -34.41
N ILE A 2 -9.82 -36.41 -35.04
CA ILE A 2 -9.56 -36.48 -36.51
C ILE A 2 -9.06 -35.18 -37.20
N THR A 3 -7.83 -35.23 -37.71
CA THR A 3 -7.28 -34.36 -38.78
C THR A 3 -7.34 -35.08 -40.14
N PRO A 4 -7.36 -34.34 -41.27
CA PRO A 4 -6.32 -34.57 -42.30
C PRO A 4 -5.94 -33.27 -43.06
N SER A 5 -4.67 -32.81 -43.03
CA SER A 5 -3.52 -33.25 -43.86
C SER A 5 -3.44 -32.70 -45.30
N GLY A 6 -2.35 -31.98 -45.64
CA GLY A 6 -1.99 -31.59 -47.01
C GLY A 6 -0.57 -30.98 -47.07
N ARG A 7 0.26 -31.34 -48.05
CA ARG A 7 1.69 -30.97 -48.12
C ARG A 7 2.07 -30.07 -49.31
N ARG A 8 3.11 -29.25 -49.07
CA ARG A 8 4.04 -28.52 -49.98
C ARG A 8 4.25 -29.22 -51.35
N ARG A 9 4.61 -28.55 -52.47
CA ARG A 9 5.88 -27.79 -52.75
C ARG A 9 5.78 -26.99 -54.13
N PRO A 10 6.84 -26.45 -54.80
CA PRO A 10 6.79 -25.09 -55.41
C PRO A 10 7.15 -24.99 -56.93
N THR A 11 7.16 -23.77 -57.51
CA THR A 11 8.20 -23.15 -58.39
C THR A 11 7.72 -21.80 -59.01
N ALA A 12 8.58 -21.04 -59.71
CA ALA A 12 8.40 -19.60 -60.02
C ALA A 12 8.45 -19.23 -61.55
N PRO A 13 8.91 -18.02 -61.97
CA PRO A 13 8.10 -16.88 -62.46
C PRO A 13 8.21 -16.62 -63.99
N PRO A 14 7.62 -15.56 -64.61
CA PRO A 14 8.38 -14.28 -64.79
C PRO A 14 7.62 -12.94 -65.14
N ARG A 15 8.12 -11.80 -64.59
CA ARG A 15 8.50 -10.51 -65.26
C ARG A 15 7.54 -9.60 -66.12
N THR A 16 7.74 -8.27 -65.96
CA THR A 16 7.83 -7.14 -66.98
C THR A 16 6.58 -6.51 -67.66
N ARG A 17 6.50 -5.20 -68.07
CA ARG A 17 7.20 -3.89 -67.75
C ARG A 17 6.64 -2.66 -68.56
N LEU A 18 6.91 -1.41 -68.08
CA LEU A 18 7.24 -0.13 -68.81
C LEU A 18 6.20 0.84 -69.50
N ARG A 19 6.37 2.16 -69.17
CA ARG A 19 6.36 3.43 -69.98
C ARG A 19 5.09 3.93 -70.73
N GLY A 20 4.91 5.24 -71.02
CA GLY A 20 5.62 6.47 -70.57
C GLY A 20 5.87 7.57 -71.65
N GLY A 21 5.86 8.88 -71.27
CA GLY A 21 6.28 10.06 -72.09
C GLY A 21 5.24 10.57 -73.13
N PHE A 22 5.30 11.75 -73.77
CA PHE A 22 6.18 12.96 -73.81
C PHE A 22 5.48 14.03 -74.73
N ALA A 23 5.86 15.31 -74.94
CA ALA A 23 6.58 16.41 -74.25
C ALA A 23 6.57 17.67 -75.17
N THR A 24 6.69 18.93 -74.68
CA THR A 24 6.92 20.16 -75.52
C THR A 24 7.64 21.28 -74.72
N LEU A 25 8.34 22.20 -75.42
CA LEU A 25 9.23 23.27 -74.89
C LEU A 25 8.76 24.68 -75.38
N LEU A 26 9.42 25.85 -75.24
CA LEU A 26 10.80 26.28 -74.89
C LEU A 26 10.83 27.80 -74.57
N ALA A 27 11.92 28.31 -73.96
CA ALA A 27 12.36 29.73 -73.85
C ALA A 27 11.58 30.65 -72.86
N THR A 28 12.20 31.63 -72.15
CA THR A 28 13.61 32.08 -72.05
C THR A 28 13.86 32.82 -70.72
N GLY A 29 15.08 32.75 -70.16
CA GLY A 29 15.53 33.62 -69.05
C GLY A 29 16.70 33.03 -68.26
N VAL A 30 17.85 33.72 -68.22
CA VAL A 30 19.09 33.20 -67.60
C VAL A 30 19.38 33.87 -66.26
N VAL A 31 19.15 33.15 -65.15
CA VAL A 31 19.96 33.19 -63.91
C VAL A 31 19.87 31.81 -63.23
N ALA A 32 21.03 31.19 -62.97
CA ALA A 32 21.21 30.10 -62.00
C ALA A 32 22.69 30.15 -61.55
N ALA A 33 23.08 30.07 -60.27
CA ALA A 33 22.39 29.56 -59.08
C ALA A 33 22.07 28.05 -59.12
N GLY A 34 23.05 27.26 -59.57
CA GLY A 34 23.09 25.81 -59.35
C GLY A 34 23.82 25.47 -58.05
N LEU A 35 23.33 24.46 -57.33
CA LEU A 35 23.87 24.08 -56.01
C LEU A 35 25.30 23.56 -56.12
N VAL A 36 26.18 24.03 -55.22
CA VAL A 36 27.36 23.28 -54.82
C VAL A 36 26.93 22.34 -53.70
N ALA A 37 26.62 21.09 -54.02
CA ALA A 37 26.54 20.04 -53.02
C ALA A 37 27.97 19.77 -52.53
N VAL A 38 28.34 20.39 -51.42
CA VAL A 38 29.60 20.09 -50.73
C VAL A 38 29.46 18.68 -50.15
N PRO A 39 30.31 17.71 -50.51
CA PRO A 39 30.39 16.47 -49.74
C PRO A 39 30.90 16.84 -48.35
N ALA A 40 30.06 16.66 -47.33
CA ALA A 40 30.48 16.84 -45.95
C ALA A 40 31.45 15.71 -45.60
N THR A 41 32.74 15.92 -45.88
CA THR A 41 33.82 15.04 -45.47
C THR A 41 33.99 15.15 -43.97
N ALA A 42 33.17 14.41 -43.22
CA ALA A 42 33.41 14.05 -41.82
C ALA A 42 34.63 13.10 -41.76
N SER A 43 35.79 13.65 -42.12
CA SER A 43 37.07 13.02 -41.90
C SER A 43 37.32 13.05 -40.40
N PHE A 44 37.18 11.90 -39.73
CA PHE A 44 37.71 11.69 -38.39
C PHE A 44 39.25 11.61 -38.45
N ALA A 45 39.87 12.73 -38.85
CA ALA A 45 41.29 12.98 -38.64
C ALA A 45 41.47 13.32 -37.16
N ALA A 46 42.40 12.63 -36.49
CA ALA A 46 42.61 12.73 -35.05
C ALA A 46 43.39 13.99 -34.62
N ASP A 47 42.96 15.17 -35.09
CA ASP A 47 43.48 16.50 -34.75
C ASP A 47 42.71 17.18 -33.59
N GLY A 48 42.05 16.38 -32.75
CA GLY A 48 41.57 16.83 -31.43
C GLY A 48 42.75 16.94 -30.46
N PRO A 49 42.82 18.00 -29.61
CA PRO A 49 43.84 18.08 -28.57
C PRO A 49 43.70 16.89 -27.61
N ALA A 50 44.82 16.41 -27.08
CA ALA A 50 44.78 15.37 -26.04
C ALA A 50 44.03 15.90 -24.82
N VAL A 51 42.97 15.19 -24.41
CA VAL A 51 42.36 15.39 -23.10
C VAL A 51 43.30 14.73 -22.09
N VAL A 52 44.24 15.53 -21.58
CA VAL A 52 45.14 15.11 -20.50
C VAL A 52 44.33 15.09 -19.21
N GLY A 53 43.73 13.93 -18.93
CA GLY A 53 43.09 13.63 -17.65
C GLY A 53 44.14 13.59 -16.55
N ASP A 54 43.96 14.47 -15.56
CA ASP A 54 44.85 14.76 -14.43
C ASP A 54 46.30 15.17 -14.77
N SER A 55 46.85 16.05 -13.94
CA SER A 55 48.24 16.49 -13.95
C SER A 55 49.14 15.71 -12.96
N GLN A 56 48.57 14.80 -12.17
CA GLN A 56 49.26 14.03 -11.13
C GLN A 56 49.07 12.52 -11.29
N PHE A 57 49.85 11.90 -12.18
CA PHE A 57 49.95 10.43 -12.23
C PHE A 57 50.56 9.86 -10.94
N ALA A 58 50.12 8.66 -10.57
CA ALA A 58 50.63 7.89 -9.44
C ALA A 58 51.22 6.55 -9.95
N ASP A 59 51.78 5.75 -9.03
CA ASP A 59 52.15 4.36 -9.33
C ASP A 59 50.89 3.48 -9.24
N GLY A 60 50.66 2.59 -10.21
CA GLY A 60 49.50 1.68 -10.24
C GLY A 60 49.25 1.04 -11.61
N LYS A 61 48.12 0.34 -11.76
CA LYS A 61 47.70 -0.23 -13.05
C LYS A 61 47.00 0.81 -13.92
N TYR A 62 47.33 0.85 -15.21
CA TYR A 62 46.81 1.82 -16.18
C TYR A 62 46.44 1.15 -17.51
N ILE A 63 45.46 1.75 -18.19
CA ILE A 63 45.06 1.44 -19.58
C ILE A 63 45.59 2.58 -20.47
N VAL A 64 46.36 2.21 -21.50
CA VAL A 64 47.00 3.14 -22.44
C VAL A 64 46.38 2.95 -23.81
N THR A 65 45.56 3.91 -24.23
CA THR A 65 44.85 3.89 -25.52
C THR A 65 45.66 4.61 -26.58
N LEU A 66 45.81 4.03 -27.77
CA LEU A 66 46.56 4.57 -28.91
C LEU A 66 45.64 5.28 -29.91
N ARG A 67 46.24 6.12 -30.78
CA ARG A 67 45.52 6.92 -31.80
C ARG A 67 45.19 6.18 -33.10
N GLU A 68 45.84 5.05 -33.37
CA GLU A 68 45.49 4.24 -34.55
C GLU A 68 44.17 3.48 -34.29
N PRO A 69 43.23 3.40 -35.26
CA PRO A 69 41.92 2.75 -35.03
C PRO A 69 42.03 1.29 -34.57
N ALA A 70 41.00 0.83 -33.85
CA ALA A 70 40.85 -0.58 -33.50
C ALA A 70 40.36 -1.39 -34.72
N ALA A 71 40.47 -2.73 -34.68
CA ALA A 71 40.07 -3.55 -35.82
C ALA A 71 38.57 -3.43 -36.18
N ALA A 72 37.70 -3.08 -35.23
CA ALA A 72 36.28 -2.78 -35.51
C ALA A 72 36.07 -1.50 -36.33
N THR A 73 36.98 -0.52 -36.23
CA THR A 73 36.83 0.84 -36.81
C THR A 73 37.88 1.18 -37.87
N TYR A 74 38.77 0.23 -38.21
CA TYR A 74 39.80 0.42 -39.23
C TYR A 74 39.28 0.31 -40.67
N GLU A 75 39.07 1.48 -41.28
CA GLU A 75 38.61 1.69 -42.66
C GLU A 75 39.59 1.19 -43.76
N GLY A 76 40.81 0.79 -43.39
CA GLY A 76 41.90 0.45 -44.32
C GLY A 76 42.87 1.62 -44.56
N GLY A 77 44.14 1.32 -44.86
CA GLY A 77 45.15 2.33 -45.23
C GLY A 77 46.60 1.91 -45.03
N GLN A 78 46.88 1.00 -44.09
CA GLN A 78 48.22 0.49 -43.83
C GLN A 78 48.71 -0.44 -44.96
N PRO A 79 49.98 -0.33 -45.42
CA PRO A 79 50.51 -1.16 -46.49
C PRO A 79 50.51 -2.66 -46.15
N GLY A 80 49.65 -3.42 -46.83
CA GLY A 80 49.57 -4.89 -46.71
C GLY A 80 48.44 -5.40 -45.80
N LEU A 81 47.73 -4.52 -45.11
CA LEU A 81 46.61 -4.87 -44.22
C LEU A 81 45.28 -4.41 -44.83
N ALA A 82 44.30 -5.31 -44.90
CA ALA A 82 43.00 -5.03 -45.50
C ALA A 82 42.08 -4.28 -44.53
N ARG A 83 41.11 -3.52 -45.05
CA ARG A 83 40.02 -2.92 -44.27
C ARG A 83 39.32 -4.00 -43.43
N THR A 84 39.04 -3.68 -42.17
CA THR A 84 38.29 -4.55 -41.25
C THR A 84 36.98 -3.94 -40.77
N ALA A 85 36.84 -2.60 -40.78
CA ALA A 85 35.59 -1.92 -40.47
C ALA A 85 34.43 -2.38 -41.37
N VAL A 86 33.38 -2.90 -40.76
CA VAL A 86 32.19 -3.41 -41.44
C VAL A 86 31.22 -2.31 -41.85
N PRO A 87 30.35 -2.53 -42.87
CA PRO A 87 29.27 -1.60 -43.18
C PRO A 87 28.23 -1.51 -42.06
N GLU A 88 27.53 -0.39 -41.99
CA GLU A 88 26.37 -0.18 -41.12
C GLU A 88 25.33 -1.32 -41.28
N GLY A 89 24.92 -1.93 -40.16
CA GLY A 89 24.02 -3.09 -40.15
C GLY A 89 24.67 -4.42 -40.55
N SER A 90 25.97 -4.60 -40.30
CA SER A 90 26.70 -5.87 -40.50
C SER A 90 27.62 -6.18 -39.32
N ASP A 91 27.77 -7.46 -38.96
CA ASP A 91 28.59 -7.89 -37.82
C ASP A 91 30.07 -8.06 -38.17
N LEU A 92 30.96 -7.79 -37.19
CA LEU A 92 32.41 -8.00 -37.32
C LEU A 92 32.79 -9.46 -37.02
N ASP A 93 33.22 -10.20 -38.04
CA ASP A 93 33.91 -11.49 -37.83
C ASP A 93 35.32 -11.25 -37.28
N ALA A 94 35.43 -11.25 -35.95
CA ALA A 94 36.69 -11.09 -35.23
C ALA A 94 37.69 -12.23 -35.46
N GLN A 95 37.27 -13.37 -36.01
CA GLN A 95 38.14 -14.51 -36.35
C GLN A 95 38.58 -14.49 -37.82
N SER A 96 38.08 -13.56 -38.62
CA SER A 96 38.49 -13.40 -40.02
C SER A 96 39.97 -13.01 -40.13
N ALA A 97 40.66 -13.55 -41.15
CA ALA A 97 42.09 -13.28 -41.35
C ALA A 97 42.43 -11.78 -41.43
N PRO A 98 41.66 -10.90 -42.12
CA PRO A 98 41.91 -9.46 -42.08
C PRO A 98 41.91 -8.85 -40.67
N VAL A 99 40.97 -9.29 -39.81
CA VAL A 99 40.88 -8.79 -38.42
C VAL A 99 42.04 -9.31 -37.58
N GLN A 100 42.41 -10.58 -37.73
CA GLN A 100 43.55 -11.17 -37.03
C GLN A 100 44.89 -10.54 -37.48
N ASP A 101 45.12 -10.37 -38.79
CA ASP A 101 46.32 -9.74 -39.35
C ASP A 101 46.47 -8.28 -38.85
N TYR A 102 45.36 -7.52 -38.77
CA TYR A 102 45.38 -6.15 -38.27
C TYR A 102 45.52 -6.09 -36.74
N ALA A 103 44.85 -6.96 -36.00
CA ALA A 103 44.97 -7.03 -34.54
C ALA A 103 46.41 -7.41 -34.10
N GLU A 104 47.09 -8.27 -34.85
CA GLU A 104 48.49 -8.63 -34.59
C GLU A 104 49.45 -7.46 -34.93
N HIS A 105 49.14 -6.64 -35.94
CA HIS A 105 49.85 -5.39 -36.19
C HIS A 105 49.72 -4.42 -35.00
N LEU A 106 48.50 -4.21 -34.50
CA LEU A 106 48.24 -3.32 -33.35
C LEU A 106 48.96 -3.80 -32.08
N LYS A 107 48.95 -5.11 -31.78
CA LYS A 107 49.75 -5.70 -30.68
C LYS A 107 51.23 -5.35 -30.78
N GLY A 108 51.81 -5.41 -31.99
CA GLY A 108 53.19 -5.01 -32.24
C GLY A 108 53.44 -3.53 -31.91
N VAL A 109 52.57 -2.64 -32.36
CA VAL A 109 52.66 -1.20 -32.06
C VAL A 109 52.53 -0.94 -30.54
N GLN A 110 51.61 -1.62 -29.85
CA GLN A 110 51.45 -1.53 -28.39
C GLN A 110 52.71 -1.98 -27.65
N GLN A 111 53.34 -3.08 -28.07
CA GLN A 111 54.60 -3.55 -27.49
C GLN A 111 55.75 -2.54 -27.70
N ASP A 112 55.87 -1.96 -28.90
CA ASP A 112 56.89 -0.94 -29.20
C ASP A 112 56.68 0.33 -28.34
N VAL A 113 55.43 0.80 -28.18
CA VAL A 113 55.12 1.99 -27.35
C VAL A 113 55.36 1.72 -25.86
N ALA A 114 54.92 0.57 -25.34
CA ALA A 114 55.20 0.16 -23.96
C ALA A 114 56.71 0.04 -23.70
N ALA A 115 57.45 -0.63 -24.59
CA ALA A 115 58.90 -0.79 -24.48
C ALA A 115 59.64 0.56 -24.59
N ALA A 116 59.18 1.49 -25.44
CA ALA A 116 59.71 2.84 -25.54
C ALA A 116 59.50 3.64 -24.24
N ALA A 117 58.38 3.43 -23.54
CA ALA A 117 58.15 3.96 -22.19
C ALA A 117 59.04 3.29 -21.14
N GLY A 118 59.30 1.99 -21.29
CA GLY A 118 59.93 1.12 -20.29
C GLY A 118 58.91 0.35 -19.44
N ALA A 119 57.69 0.20 -19.94
CA ALA A 119 56.61 -0.61 -19.37
C ALA A 119 56.58 -2.01 -20.02
N THR A 120 55.82 -2.93 -19.42
CA THR A 120 55.54 -4.26 -20.00
C THR A 120 54.05 -4.35 -20.29
N VAL A 121 53.67 -4.86 -21.47
CA VAL A 121 52.26 -5.14 -21.78
C VAL A 121 51.81 -6.38 -21.01
N GLU A 122 50.77 -6.24 -20.19
CA GLU A 122 50.14 -7.34 -19.44
C GLU A 122 48.90 -7.88 -20.17
N ALA A 123 48.05 -6.96 -20.65
CA ALA A 123 46.93 -7.27 -21.52
C ALA A 123 46.92 -6.35 -22.75
N SER A 124 46.40 -6.85 -23.87
CA SER A 124 46.36 -6.14 -25.15
C SER A 124 44.96 -6.20 -25.74
N TYR A 125 44.46 -5.04 -26.13
CA TYR A 125 43.14 -4.84 -26.71
C TYR A 125 43.33 -4.27 -28.11
N ALA A 126 42.82 -4.95 -29.13
CA ALA A 126 43.02 -4.57 -30.53
C ALA A 126 41.74 -4.64 -31.39
N ILE A 127 40.63 -5.15 -30.85
CA ILE A 127 39.39 -5.40 -31.60
C ILE A 127 38.42 -4.22 -31.48
N THR A 128 37.91 -3.96 -30.28
CA THR A 128 36.95 -2.89 -29.97
C THR A 128 37.63 -1.56 -29.66
N THR A 129 38.76 -1.61 -28.96
CA THR A 129 39.69 -0.50 -28.73
C THR A 129 41.11 -0.90 -29.14
N ASN A 130 42.00 0.07 -29.34
CA ASN A 130 43.43 -0.13 -29.56
C ASN A 130 44.17 0.38 -28.31
N ALA A 131 44.38 -0.51 -27.33
CA ALA A 131 44.94 -0.16 -26.04
C ALA A 131 45.75 -1.31 -25.44
N PHE A 132 46.58 -1.02 -24.44
CA PHE A 132 47.22 -2.03 -23.59
C PHE A 132 47.06 -1.71 -22.10
N ALA A 133 47.04 -2.73 -21.25
CA ALA A 133 47.14 -2.59 -19.81
C ALA A 133 48.57 -2.88 -19.33
N ALA A 134 49.01 -2.13 -18.32
CA ALA A 134 50.31 -2.31 -17.67
C ALA A 134 50.31 -1.69 -16.26
N ASP A 135 51.10 -2.25 -15.34
CA ASP A 135 51.55 -1.55 -14.14
C ASP A 135 52.61 -0.51 -14.51
N LEU A 136 52.30 0.76 -14.23
CA LEU A 136 53.11 1.92 -14.51
C LEU A 136 53.47 2.65 -13.22
N THR A 137 54.70 3.13 -13.11
CA THR A 137 55.02 4.25 -12.22
C THR A 137 54.46 5.55 -12.77
N ALA A 138 54.27 6.54 -11.91
CA ALA A 138 53.88 7.91 -12.26
C ALA A 138 54.73 8.48 -13.41
N ALA A 139 56.03 8.16 -13.42
CA ALA A 139 56.98 8.59 -14.45
C ALA A 139 56.81 7.87 -15.79
N GLN A 140 56.37 6.60 -15.80
CA GLN A 140 56.03 5.88 -17.04
C GLN A 140 54.68 6.35 -17.58
N ALA A 141 53.67 6.54 -16.72
CA ALA A 141 52.36 7.06 -17.10
C ALA A 141 52.45 8.47 -17.70
N ALA A 142 53.14 9.41 -17.03
CA ALA A 142 53.38 10.76 -17.54
C ALA A 142 54.16 10.77 -18.88
N LYS A 143 55.09 9.83 -19.06
CA LYS A 143 55.85 9.67 -20.31
C LYS A 143 54.96 9.17 -21.45
N LEU A 144 54.09 8.17 -21.19
CA LEU A 144 53.13 7.64 -22.16
C LEU A 144 52.08 8.70 -22.54
N ALA A 145 51.56 9.46 -21.57
CA ALA A 145 50.65 10.58 -21.83
C ALA A 145 51.27 11.71 -22.68
N SER A 146 52.61 11.74 -22.79
CA SER A 146 53.35 12.68 -23.65
C SER A 146 53.74 12.13 -25.04
N ASP A 147 53.46 10.85 -25.32
CA ASP A 147 53.81 10.22 -26.60
C ASP A 147 52.78 10.54 -27.69
N PRO A 148 53.18 10.99 -28.89
CA PRO A 148 52.25 11.38 -29.95
C PRO A 148 51.43 10.21 -30.53
N SER A 149 51.80 8.95 -30.28
CA SER A 149 50.99 7.78 -30.65
C SER A 149 49.86 7.48 -29.66
N VAL A 150 49.92 8.03 -28.43
CA VAL A 150 48.95 7.80 -27.36
C VAL A 150 47.79 8.79 -27.46
N ALA A 151 46.58 8.26 -27.32
CA ALA A 151 45.32 9.01 -27.25
C ALA A 151 44.99 9.40 -25.81
N ALA A 152 45.11 8.45 -24.87
CA ALA A 152 44.83 8.63 -23.45
C ALA A 152 45.63 7.64 -22.58
N VAL A 153 45.84 7.99 -21.31
CA VAL A 153 46.36 7.12 -20.25
C VAL A 153 45.39 7.19 -19.08
N SER A 154 44.51 6.21 -18.96
CA SER A 154 43.49 6.12 -17.90
C SER A 154 43.97 5.17 -16.79
N LYS A 155 43.68 5.49 -15.54
CA LYS A 155 43.95 4.57 -14.42
C LYS A 155 43.02 3.36 -14.54
N ASN A 156 43.45 2.19 -14.05
CA ASN A 156 42.54 1.06 -13.88
C ASN A 156 41.61 1.35 -12.70
N GLU A 157 40.33 1.56 -12.97
CA GLU A 157 39.27 1.69 -11.96
C GLU A 157 38.72 0.31 -11.58
N LEU A 158 38.26 0.16 -10.34
CA LEU A 158 37.52 -1.00 -9.86
C LEU A 158 36.05 -0.62 -9.83
N LEU A 159 35.28 -1.10 -10.80
CA LEU A 159 33.83 -0.91 -10.81
C LEU A 159 33.20 -1.88 -9.80
N LYS A 160 32.25 -1.39 -9.00
CA LYS A 160 31.43 -2.22 -8.10
C LYS A 160 30.22 -2.81 -8.87
N LEU A 161 29.64 -3.88 -8.34
CA LEU A 161 28.33 -4.40 -8.75
C LEU A 161 27.23 -3.39 -8.38
N GLN A 162 26.16 -3.33 -9.17
CA GLN A 162 25.12 -2.30 -9.04
C GLN A 162 23.99 -2.74 -8.09
N ALA A 163 24.21 -2.54 -6.80
CA ALA A 163 23.11 -2.24 -5.89
C ALA A 163 22.89 -0.71 -5.88
N THR A 164 21.64 -0.26 -5.92
CA THR A 164 21.29 1.16 -5.91
C THR A 164 20.66 1.50 -4.56
N PRO A 165 21.20 2.48 -3.79
CA PRO A 165 20.55 2.96 -2.57
C PRO A 165 19.12 3.41 -2.85
N SER A 166 18.18 3.16 -1.94
CA SER A 166 16.77 3.49 -2.16
C SER A 166 16.54 4.98 -2.43
N THR A 167 17.35 5.86 -1.84
CA THR A 167 17.34 7.32 -2.11
C THR A 167 17.76 7.69 -3.54
N GLU A 168 18.69 6.94 -4.14
CA GLU A 168 19.08 7.12 -5.56
C GLU A 168 18.02 6.54 -6.49
N PHE A 169 17.46 5.37 -6.14
CA PHE A 169 16.37 4.74 -6.89
C PHE A 169 15.10 5.62 -6.92
N LEU A 170 14.80 6.30 -5.82
CA LEU A 170 13.72 7.29 -5.68
C LEU A 170 14.03 8.65 -6.33
N GLY A 171 15.19 8.82 -6.98
CA GLY A 171 15.56 10.06 -7.66
C GLY A 171 15.83 11.25 -6.74
N LEU A 172 16.08 11.03 -5.45
CA LEU A 172 16.31 12.11 -4.48
C LEU A 172 17.63 12.84 -4.73
N GLY A 173 18.65 12.09 -5.15
CA GLY A 173 19.95 12.59 -5.61
C GLY A 173 20.77 11.44 -6.20
N ASP A 174 21.95 11.75 -6.74
CA ASP A 174 22.92 10.72 -7.15
C ASP A 174 23.60 10.05 -5.93
N ALA A 175 24.48 9.08 -6.18
CA ALA A 175 25.25 8.37 -5.14
C ALA A 175 26.19 9.27 -4.30
N GLU A 176 26.44 10.52 -4.73
CA GLU A 176 27.16 11.55 -3.97
C GLU A 176 26.20 12.55 -3.28
N GLY A 177 24.88 12.41 -3.50
CA GLY A 177 23.82 13.22 -2.92
C GLY A 177 23.48 14.50 -3.68
N ASN A 178 23.92 14.65 -4.94
CA ASN A 178 23.68 15.83 -5.76
C ASN A 178 22.41 15.70 -6.62
N GLY A 179 21.80 16.84 -7.00
CA GLY A 179 20.69 16.85 -7.94
C GLY A 179 19.38 16.33 -7.34
N GLY A 180 18.55 15.75 -8.21
CA GLY A 180 17.28 15.11 -7.83
C GLY A 180 16.31 16.03 -7.08
N VAL A 181 15.45 15.41 -6.26
CA VAL A 181 14.49 16.10 -5.40
C VAL A 181 15.18 16.92 -4.30
N TRP A 182 16.33 16.47 -3.81
CA TRP A 182 17.08 17.17 -2.78
C TRP A 182 17.54 18.56 -3.24
N ASP A 183 18.01 18.72 -4.48
CA ASP A 183 18.30 20.05 -5.04
C ASP A 183 17.03 20.93 -5.15
N ALA A 184 15.88 20.33 -5.50
CA ALA A 184 14.60 21.06 -5.63
C ALA A 184 14.12 21.62 -4.27
N VAL A 185 14.27 20.87 -3.18
CA VAL A 185 13.99 21.35 -1.80
C VAL A 185 15.13 22.16 -1.17
N GLY A 186 16.14 22.54 -1.96
CA GLY A 186 17.18 23.51 -1.57
C GLY A 186 18.51 22.91 -1.12
N GLY A 187 18.79 21.64 -1.44
CA GLY A 187 19.99 20.88 -1.12
C GLY A 187 19.74 19.81 -0.07
N ARG A 188 20.45 18.68 -0.16
CA ARG A 188 20.33 17.51 0.73
C ARG A 188 20.46 17.88 2.21
N GLU A 189 21.29 18.85 2.57
CA GLU A 189 21.47 19.32 3.96
C GLU A 189 20.26 20.11 4.51
N LYS A 190 19.23 20.39 3.68
CA LYS A 190 17.95 21.01 4.08
C LYS A 190 16.72 20.13 3.77
N ALA A 191 16.93 18.91 3.31
CA ALA A 191 15.87 17.98 2.95
C ALA A 191 15.10 17.55 4.22
N GLY A 192 13.98 18.23 4.50
CA GLY A 192 13.22 18.14 5.76
C GLY A 192 13.52 19.23 6.80
N GLU A 193 14.13 20.36 6.43
CA GLU A 193 14.40 21.46 7.38
C GLU A 193 13.09 21.94 8.05
N GLY A 194 13.07 21.97 9.39
CA GLY A 194 11.91 22.45 10.16
C GLY A 194 10.87 21.37 10.51
N VAL A 195 11.03 20.14 10.04
CA VAL A 195 10.08 19.04 10.25
C VAL A 195 10.55 18.08 11.35
N VAL A 196 9.63 17.51 12.11
CA VAL A 196 9.83 16.45 13.12
C VAL A 196 9.05 15.20 12.73
N VAL A 197 9.77 14.09 12.52
CA VAL A 197 9.21 12.76 12.29
C VAL A 197 9.12 12.01 13.62
N GLY A 198 7.91 11.63 14.00
CA GLY A 198 7.62 10.69 15.07
C GLY A 198 7.77 9.24 14.59
N ILE A 199 8.51 8.43 15.34
CA ILE A 199 8.71 7.00 15.06
C ILE A 199 8.05 6.21 16.20
N ILE A 200 6.97 5.49 15.90
CA ILE A 200 6.23 4.65 16.85
C ILE A 200 6.57 3.20 16.53
N ASP A 201 7.45 2.59 17.34
CA ASP A 201 8.17 1.35 16.99
C ASP A 201 8.79 0.68 18.24
N SER A 202 9.84 -0.12 18.06
CA SER A 202 10.65 -0.83 19.07
C SER A 202 11.73 0.01 19.77
N GLY A 203 11.89 1.29 19.40
CA GLY A 203 12.74 2.27 20.10
C GLY A 203 13.68 3.07 19.20
N ILE A 204 14.83 3.51 19.75
CA ILE A 204 15.91 4.13 18.98
C ILE A 204 17.32 3.76 19.50
N ALA A 205 18.21 3.31 18.61
CA ALA A 205 19.63 3.06 18.90
C ALA A 205 20.44 4.37 18.81
N ALA A 206 20.18 5.31 19.74
CA ALA A 206 20.67 6.70 19.72
C ALA A 206 22.21 6.91 19.56
N GLY A 207 23.02 5.86 19.75
CA GLY A 207 24.48 5.90 19.51
C GLY A 207 24.90 5.82 18.04
N ASN A 208 23.98 5.54 17.11
CA ASN A 208 24.29 5.39 15.69
C ASN A 208 24.56 6.74 15.00
N ALA A 209 25.36 6.72 13.93
CA ALA A 209 25.78 7.93 13.22
C ALA A 209 24.62 8.65 12.50
N SER A 210 23.60 7.92 12.07
CA SER A 210 22.36 8.47 11.49
C SER A 210 21.55 9.34 12.46
N PHE A 211 21.77 9.19 13.77
CA PHE A 211 21.13 9.97 14.83
C PHE A 211 22.08 10.95 15.53
N ALA A 212 23.31 11.10 15.03
CA ALA A 212 24.29 12.02 15.60
C ALA A 212 23.83 13.48 15.49
N GLY A 213 24.04 14.25 16.55
CA GLY A 213 23.76 15.69 16.62
C GLY A 213 24.58 16.36 17.71
N ASP A 214 24.56 17.69 17.75
CA ASP A 214 25.17 18.45 18.85
C ASP A 214 24.37 18.24 20.15
N PRO A 215 25.02 18.22 21.34
CA PRO A 215 24.32 18.17 22.61
C PRO A 215 23.39 19.37 22.80
N LEU A 216 22.16 19.13 23.28
CA LEU A 216 21.13 20.16 23.42
C LEU A 216 21.59 21.34 24.31
N GLY A 217 21.55 22.55 23.74
CA GLY A 217 21.86 23.80 24.44
C GLY A 217 20.73 24.28 25.36
N SER A 218 20.91 25.43 26.01
CA SER A 218 19.92 26.00 26.95
C SER A 218 19.17 27.24 26.42
N ALA A 219 19.27 27.52 25.12
CA ALA A 219 18.52 28.53 24.35
C ALA A 219 18.98 28.52 22.88
N SER A 220 18.05 28.54 21.93
CA SER A 220 18.31 28.87 20.53
C SER A 220 17.05 29.44 19.86
N ASP A 221 17.20 30.36 18.90
CA ASP A 221 16.07 30.91 18.15
C ASP A 221 15.61 29.99 17.00
N THR A 222 16.43 29.00 16.60
CA THR A 222 16.17 28.13 15.43
C THR A 222 16.60 26.66 15.57
N GLU A 223 17.38 26.30 16.60
CA GLU A 223 17.85 24.91 16.81
C GLU A 223 17.14 24.24 17.99
N PRO A 224 17.05 22.90 18.01
CA PRO A 224 16.60 22.16 19.19
C PRO A 224 17.42 22.51 20.44
N HIS A 225 16.74 22.81 21.54
CA HIS A 225 17.37 23.17 22.81
C HIS A 225 16.47 22.83 24.00
N LEU A 226 17.02 22.81 25.21
CA LEU A 226 16.26 22.56 26.43
C LEU A 226 15.58 23.83 26.95
N ASP A 227 14.27 23.76 27.23
CA ASP A 227 13.60 24.61 28.20
C ASP A 227 13.14 23.73 29.38
N GLY A 228 13.74 23.97 30.56
CA GLY A 228 13.57 23.09 31.72
C GLY A 228 14.13 21.68 31.47
N ASP A 229 13.23 20.71 31.41
CA ASP A 229 13.46 19.28 31.17
C ASP A 229 12.89 18.78 29.82
N ARG A 230 12.41 19.69 28.97
CA ARG A 230 11.82 19.39 27.65
C ARG A 230 12.67 19.96 26.51
N THR A 231 12.69 19.28 25.38
CA THR A 231 13.34 19.77 24.16
C THR A 231 12.36 20.60 23.35
N VAL A 232 12.71 21.87 23.12
CA VAL A 232 11.94 22.82 22.31
C VAL A 232 12.60 22.98 20.93
N PHE A 233 11.79 22.91 19.87
CA PHE A 233 12.22 23.15 18.50
C PHE A 233 11.13 23.93 17.73
N ALA A 234 11.51 25.05 17.10
CA ALA A 234 10.63 25.85 16.28
C ALA A 234 10.53 25.25 14.87
N LYS A 235 9.30 24.89 14.46
CA LYS A 235 9.03 24.10 13.26
C LYS A 235 8.85 24.95 11.98
N GLY A 236 8.78 24.28 10.83
CA GLY A 236 8.62 24.89 9.50
C GLY A 236 7.27 25.60 9.29
N ASP A 237 6.20 25.05 9.86
CA ASP A 237 4.82 25.58 9.94
C ASP A 237 4.69 26.81 10.89
N GLY A 238 5.77 27.18 11.58
CA GLY A 238 5.73 28.19 12.65
C GLY A 238 5.15 27.70 13.98
N GLY A 239 4.84 26.41 14.09
CA GLY A 239 4.53 25.70 15.32
C GLY A 239 5.77 25.43 16.17
N THR A 240 5.62 24.60 17.20
CA THR A 240 6.73 24.30 18.15
C THR A 240 6.60 22.90 18.72
N PHE A 241 7.57 22.04 18.41
CA PHE A 241 7.75 20.77 19.07
C PHE A 241 8.30 20.98 20.49
N THR A 242 7.80 20.22 21.46
CA THR A 242 8.11 20.36 22.90
C THR A 242 8.24 18.98 23.56
N GLY A 243 9.08 18.09 23.05
CA GLY A 243 9.20 16.69 23.52
C GLY A 243 10.00 16.46 24.81
N VAL A 244 10.13 15.20 25.21
CA VAL A 244 10.87 14.74 26.42
C VAL A 244 11.97 13.75 26.03
N CYS A 245 13.10 13.78 26.75
CA CYS A 245 14.11 12.71 26.71
C CYS A 245 13.97 11.82 27.97
N GLN A 246 13.26 10.70 27.85
CA GLN A 246 12.88 9.82 28.96
C GLN A 246 14.05 8.89 29.33
N THR A 247 14.72 9.16 30.46
CA THR A 247 15.80 8.31 30.98
C THR A 247 15.29 6.91 31.37
N GLY A 248 16.09 5.88 31.14
CA GLY A 248 15.77 4.50 31.50
C GLY A 248 17.00 3.62 31.66
N VAL A 249 16.81 2.30 31.55
CA VAL A 249 17.89 1.33 31.46
C VAL A 249 18.77 1.66 30.25
N GLN A 250 20.07 1.91 30.46
CA GLN A 250 21.04 2.14 29.38
C GLN A 250 20.70 3.32 28.41
N PHE A 251 19.89 4.29 28.87
CA PHE A 251 19.50 5.48 28.11
C PHE A 251 19.43 6.71 29.05
N ASP A 252 20.31 7.68 28.82
CA ASP A 252 20.47 8.91 29.61
C ASP A 252 19.90 10.14 28.87
N ALA A 253 19.62 11.22 29.60
CA ALA A 253 19.07 12.46 29.02
C ALA A 253 20.05 13.20 28.05
N GLY A 254 21.27 12.69 27.89
CA GLY A 254 22.26 13.15 26.91
C GLY A 254 22.32 12.33 25.63
N ASP A 255 21.55 11.25 25.51
CA ASP A 255 21.40 10.50 24.25
C ASP A 255 20.52 11.27 23.25
N CYS A 256 19.62 12.14 23.73
CA CYS A 256 18.94 13.13 22.89
C CYS A 256 19.84 14.34 22.58
N ASN A 257 19.76 14.82 21.33
CA ASN A 257 20.70 15.77 20.72
C ASN A 257 19.96 16.64 19.66
N THR A 258 20.64 17.47 18.88
CA THR A 258 19.99 18.31 17.83
C THR A 258 19.45 17.56 16.61
N LYS A 259 19.49 16.22 16.60
CA LYS A 259 18.91 15.31 15.60
C LYS A 259 17.80 14.45 16.21
N LEU A 260 18.11 13.67 17.25
CA LEU A 260 17.14 12.94 18.07
C LEU A 260 16.64 13.87 19.19
N ILE A 261 15.53 14.57 18.96
CA ILE A 261 15.07 15.66 19.83
C ILE A 261 14.11 15.21 20.95
N GLY A 262 13.53 14.01 20.83
CA GLY A 262 12.71 13.38 21.87
C GLY A 262 12.82 11.86 21.83
N ALA A 263 12.69 11.20 22.98
CA ALA A 263 12.75 9.75 23.10
C ALA A 263 11.92 9.31 24.32
N ARG A 264 10.92 8.45 24.11
CA ARG A 264 9.95 8.01 25.13
C ARG A 264 9.67 6.51 25.00
N TYR A 265 9.11 5.91 26.05
CA TYR A 265 8.65 4.52 26.03
C TYR A 265 7.36 4.31 26.83
N PHE A 266 6.55 3.36 26.38
CA PHE A 266 5.23 2.99 26.88
C PHE A 266 5.17 1.46 27.03
N VAL A 267 4.67 0.99 28.17
CA VAL A 267 4.75 -0.42 28.58
C VAL A 267 3.70 -0.79 29.66
N ASP A 268 2.70 0.07 29.85
CA ASP A 268 1.64 -0.14 30.85
C ASP A 268 0.56 -1.11 30.33
N GLY A 269 0.41 -1.22 29.01
CA GLY A 269 -0.42 -2.23 28.34
C GLY A 269 0.28 -3.57 28.16
N PHE A 270 1.52 -3.57 27.65
CA PHE A 270 2.32 -4.79 27.47
C PHE A 270 2.72 -5.40 28.82
N GLY A 271 3.05 -4.53 29.79
CA GLY A 271 3.32 -4.89 31.18
C GLY A 271 4.77 -5.30 31.42
N VAL A 272 5.45 -4.58 32.33
CA VAL A 272 6.87 -4.79 32.70
C VAL A 272 7.20 -6.21 33.22
N GLY A 273 6.20 -7.02 33.56
CA GLY A 273 6.37 -8.43 33.94
C GLY A 273 6.47 -9.41 32.76
N ASN A 274 6.18 -8.96 31.54
CA ASN A 274 6.09 -9.76 30.32
C ASN A 274 7.23 -9.48 29.33
N ILE A 275 8.12 -8.52 29.62
CA ILE A 275 9.27 -8.20 28.76
C ILE A 275 10.37 -9.27 28.93
N GLY A 276 11.11 -9.54 27.87
CA GLY A 276 12.42 -10.18 27.91
C GLY A 276 13.46 -9.43 28.75
N THR A 277 14.70 -9.95 28.75
CA THR A 277 15.80 -9.44 29.59
C THR A 277 16.76 -8.52 28.85
N GLU A 278 17.60 -7.78 29.59
CA GLU A 278 18.73 -7.03 29.01
C GLU A 278 19.72 -7.96 28.25
N GLU A 279 19.75 -9.27 28.52
CA GLU A 279 20.51 -10.28 27.78
C GLU A 279 19.78 -10.81 26.52
N GLN A 280 18.52 -10.43 26.32
CA GLN A 280 17.76 -10.59 25.07
C GLN A 280 17.86 -9.37 24.16
N GLY A 281 18.28 -8.21 24.69
CA GLY A 281 18.24 -6.92 24.00
C GLY A 281 17.17 -5.98 24.56
N GLU A 282 16.45 -6.37 25.62
CA GLU A 282 15.33 -5.58 26.13
C GLU A 282 15.67 -4.65 27.29
N TYR A 283 15.26 -3.38 27.15
CA TYR A 283 15.67 -2.28 28.02
C TYR A 283 14.49 -1.39 28.37
N LEU A 284 14.14 -1.29 29.66
CA LEU A 284 13.07 -0.41 30.16
C LEU A 284 13.45 1.08 30.02
N SER A 285 13.33 1.58 28.79
CA SER A 285 13.91 2.81 28.25
C SER A 285 13.42 3.04 26.80
N PRO A 286 13.75 4.17 26.15
CA PRO A 286 13.58 4.34 24.71
C PRO A 286 14.62 3.59 23.84
N ARG A 287 15.60 2.89 24.42
CA ARG A 287 16.64 2.19 23.66
C ARG A 287 16.04 1.06 22.83
N ASP A 288 16.41 1.04 21.56
CA ASP A 288 16.21 -0.11 20.69
C ASP A 288 17.34 -1.14 20.91
N GLY A 289 16.95 -2.39 21.10
CA GLY A 289 17.84 -3.55 21.06
C GLY A 289 17.35 -4.66 20.13
N ASN A 290 16.24 -4.43 19.42
CA ASN A 290 15.65 -5.31 18.41
C ASN A 290 16.17 -4.94 17.01
N GLY A 291 16.24 -3.63 16.71
CA GLY A 291 16.85 -3.03 15.52
C GLY A 291 15.84 -2.35 14.61
N HIS A 292 14.59 -2.84 14.61
CA HIS A 292 13.54 -2.41 13.70
C HIS A 292 13.24 -0.90 13.79
N GLY A 293 13.13 -0.33 15.00
CA GLY A 293 12.83 1.10 15.19
C GLY A 293 13.97 2.02 14.79
N SER A 294 15.21 1.54 14.92
CA SER A 294 16.39 2.23 14.40
C SER A 294 16.43 2.18 12.87
N HIS A 295 16.06 1.05 12.28
CA HIS A 295 15.98 0.87 10.83
C HIS A 295 14.94 1.78 10.18
N THR A 296 13.74 1.86 10.77
CA THR A 296 12.67 2.72 10.26
C THR A 296 12.96 4.21 10.50
N ALA A 297 13.51 4.58 11.66
CA ALA A 297 13.92 5.96 11.95
C ALA A 297 15.03 6.47 11.02
N SER A 298 16.05 5.64 10.75
CA SER A 298 17.17 6.00 9.87
C SER A 298 16.76 6.01 8.40
N THR A 299 15.88 5.12 7.96
CA THR A 299 15.29 5.16 6.61
C THR A 299 14.49 6.44 6.37
N ALA A 300 13.61 6.85 7.30
CA ALA A 300 12.81 8.06 7.14
C ALA A 300 13.66 9.34 7.20
N ALA A 301 14.50 9.46 8.23
CA ALA A 301 15.14 10.72 8.58
C ALA A 301 16.56 10.56 9.16
N GLY A 302 17.29 9.48 8.88
CA GLY A 302 18.71 9.37 9.23
C GLY A 302 19.58 10.43 8.56
N ASN A 303 20.67 10.85 9.20
CA ASN A 303 21.66 11.76 8.62
C ASN A 303 22.24 11.21 7.30
N ALA A 304 22.67 12.12 6.42
CA ALA A 304 23.40 11.76 5.18
C ALA A 304 24.90 11.51 5.43
N ASP A 305 25.57 10.92 4.44
CA ASP A 305 27.01 10.58 4.44
C ASP A 305 27.45 9.62 5.57
N VAL A 306 26.55 8.73 5.99
CA VAL A 306 26.79 7.77 7.08
C VAL A 306 27.38 6.47 6.51
N GLU A 307 28.66 6.20 6.77
CA GLU A 307 29.35 4.96 6.33
C GLU A 307 28.73 3.70 6.97
N ALA A 308 28.07 2.89 6.14
CA ALA A 308 27.46 1.61 6.50
C ALA A 308 28.42 0.43 6.25
N THR A 309 28.56 -0.44 7.24
CA THR A 309 29.43 -1.63 7.22
C THR A 309 28.81 -2.75 8.02
N ILE A 310 28.76 -3.95 7.44
CA ILE A 310 28.23 -5.17 8.08
C ILE A 310 29.36 -6.21 8.07
N GLY A 311 29.71 -6.76 9.23
CA GLY A 311 30.94 -7.51 9.42
C GLY A 311 32.18 -6.73 8.95
N ASP A 312 32.97 -7.32 8.05
CA ASP A 312 34.12 -6.67 7.40
C ASP A 312 33.76 -6.01 6.03
N ARG A 313 32.48 -6.02 5.60
CA ARG A 313 32.02 -5.55 4.28
C ARG A 313 31.43 -4.14 4.38
N SER A 314 32.11 -3.16 3.78
CA SER A 314 31.58 -1.79 3.60
C SER A 314 30.62 -1.72 2.41
N PHE A 315 29.45 -1.12 2.63
CA PHE A 315 28.41 -0.92 1.63
C PHE A 315 28.40 0.49 1.03
N GLY A 316 29.22 1.40 1.59
CA GLY A 316 29.26 2.82 1.25
C GLY A 316 28.43 3.65 2.22
N THR A 317 28.09 4.88 1.83
CA THR A 317 27.32 5.80 2.65
C THR A 317 25.81 5.64 2.46
N VAL A 318 25.06 5.63 3.56
CA VAL A 318 23.59 5.75 3.58
C VAL A 318 23.15 7.17 3.92
N SER A 319 21.87 7.43 3.68
CA SER A 319 21.13 8.63 4.08
C SER A 319 19.67 8.23 4.31
N GLY A 320 19.01 8.86 5.29
CA GLY A 320 17.55 8.86 5.29
C GLY A 320 17.00 9.65 4.11
N VAL A 321 15.69 9.52 3.86
CA VAL A 321 14.99 10.29 2.82
C VAL A 321 14.97 11.78 3.16
N ALA A 322 14.70 12.14 4.42
CA ALA A 322 14.69 13.51 4.95
C ALA A 322 15.81 13.76 5.98
N PRO A 323 17.09 13.83 5.56
CA PRO A 323 18.23 13.89 6.47
C PRO A 323 18.35 15.18 7.29
N ALA A 324 17.63 16.26 6.95
CA ALA A 324 17.57 17.49 7.75
C ALA A 324 16.43 17.50 8.79
N ALA A 325 15.43 16.62 8.66
CA ALA A 325 14.34 16.48 9.62
C ALA A 325 14.85 15.99 10.98
N LYS A 326 14.08 16.29 12.03
CA LYS A 326 14.37 15.85 13.41
C LYS A 326 13.58 14.58 13.73
N ILE A 327 14.08 13.77 14.66
CA ILE A 327 13.45 12.51 15.06
C ILE A 327 12.92 12.63 16.49
N ALA A 328 11.71 12.12 16.73
CA ALA A 328 11.17 11.84 18.05
C ALA A 328 10.76 10.36 18.12
N ALA A 329 11.36 9.59 19.03
CA ALA A 329 11.12 8.14 19.13
C ALA A 329 10.16 7.79 20.28
N TYR A 330 9.27 6.83 20.03
CA TYR A 330 8.25 6.36 20.99
C TYR A 330 8.24 4.83 20.99
N LYS A 331 8.96 4.20 21.94
CA LYS A 331 8.98 2.73 22.08
C LYS A 331 7.63 2.22 22.61
N VAL A 332 7.03 1.29 21.88
CA VAL A 332 5.73 0.65 22.16
C VAL A 332 5.73 -0.87 21.93
N CYS A 333 6.63 -1.36 21.08
CA CYS A 333 6.83 -2.79 20.84
C CYS A 333 7.91 -3.35 21.76
N TRP A 334 7.70 -4.57 22.25
CA TRP A 334 8.57 -5.25 23.21
C TRP A 334 8.70 -6.73 22.87
N ASP A 335 9.91 -7.26 23.00
CA ASP A 335 10.16 -8.70 22.86
C ASP A 335 9.92 -9.42 24.22
N GLY A 336 9.43 -10.66 24.17
CA GLY A 336 9.01 -11.47 25.31
C GLY A 336 10.13 -12.26 26.02
N PRO A 337 9.79 -13.02 27.08
CA PRO A 337 10.73 -13.90 27.78
C PRO A 337 11.10 -15.19 27.04
N ASP A 338 10.29 -15.70 26.09
CA ASP A 338 10.74 -16.78 25.20
C ASP A 338 11.78 -16.27 24.17
N ARG A 339 12.34 -17.18 23.36
CA ARG A 339 13.31 -16.87 22.28
C ARG A 339 13.15 -17.81 21.07
N VAL A 340 12.04 -18.56 21.01
CA VAL A 340 11.78 -19.65 20.05
C VAL A 340 10.31 -19.64 19.61
N ALA A 341 9.40 -19.35 20.55
CA ALA A 341 8.11 -18.77 20.22
C ALA A 341 8.21 -17.24 20.24
N THR A 342 7.33 -16.59 19.49
CA THR A 342 7.18 -15.13 19.36
C THR A 342 5.72 -14.72 19.59
N ASP A 343 4.92 -15.58 20.23
CA ASP A 343 3.53 -15.31 20.60
C ASP A 343 3.38 -14.55 21.94
N ASP A 344 4.51 -14.25 22.59
CA ASP A 344 4.67 -13.30 23.70
C ASP A 344 5.33 -11.96 23.30
N ASP A 345 5.74 -11.79 22.03
CA ASP A 345 6.24 -10.52 21.48
C ASP A 345 5.08 -9.59 21.04
N GLY A 346 5.33 -8.27 21.01
CA GLY A 346 4.47 -7.33 20.27
C GLY A 346 4.28 -5.94 20.87
N CYS A 347 3.27 -5.23 20.37
CA CYS A 347 2.99 -3.82 20.70
C CYS A 347 1.54 -3.67 21.20
N ALA A 348 1.34 -3.33 22.48
CA ALA A 348 0.01 -3.35 23.08
C ALA A 348 -0.82 -2.10 22.75
N THR A 349 -2.10 -2.26 22.39
CA THR A 349 -3.00 -1.17 21.96
C THR A 349 -3.05 0.04 22.91
N LEU A 350 -2.98 -0.17 24.22
CA LEU A 350 -2.94 0.90 25.21
C LEU A 350 -1.65 1.75 25.11
N ASP A 351 -0.52 1.09 24.87
CA ASP A 351 0.79 1.75 24.71
C ASP A 351 0.90 2.43 23.33
N LEU A 352 0.31 1.83 22.29
CA LEU A 352 0.17 2.42 20.95
C LEU A 352 -0.61 3.74 20.99
N ILE A 353 -1.80 3.76 21.61
CA ILE A 353 -2.62 4.97 21.75
C ILE A 353 -1.88 6.03 22.58
N ALA A 354 -1.24 5.64 23.70
CA ALA A 354 -0.48 6.56 24.53
C ALA A 354 0.74 7.18 23.78
N ALA A 355 1.36 6.45 22.85
CA ALA A 355 2.40 6.96 21.98
C ALA A 355 1.87 7.92 20.89
N ILE A 356 0.70 7.64 20.32
CA ILE A 356 0.05 8.54 19.33
C ILE A 356 -0.35 9.86 20.02
N GLU A 357 -1.03 9.80 21.17
CA GLU A 357 -1.33 10.99 21.98
C GLU A 357 -0.07 11.77 22.35
N ALA A 358 1.00 11.07 22.73
CA ALA A 358 2.29 11.67 23.05
C ALA A 358 2.93 12.36 21.85
N ALA A 359 2.92 11.76 20.66
CA ALA A 359 3.51 12.32 19.47
C ALA A 359 2.76 13.60 19.01
N VAL A 360 1.43 13.57 19.03
CA VAL A 360 0.60 14.74 18.72
C VAL A 360 0.77 15.85 19.78
N THR A 361 0.84 15.49 21.06
CA THR A 361 1.03 16.45 22.18
C THR A 361 2.43 17.06 22.18
N ASP A 362 3.46 16.27 21.91
CA ASP A 362 4.85 16.74 21.84
C ASP A 362 5.09 17.51 20.52
N GLY A 363 4.23 17.36 19.51
CA GLY A 363 4.08 18.28 18.38
C GLY A 363 4.79 17.87 17.09
N VAL A 364 4.78 16.57 16.74
CA VAL A 364 5.35 16.07 15.47
C VAL A 364 4.55 16.52 14.24
N ASP A 365 5.15 16.46 13.05
CA ASP A 365 4.50 16.75 11.76
C ASP A 365 4.08 15.49 11.01
N VAL A 366 4.89 14.43 11.16
CA VAL A 366 4.75 13.15 10.46
C VAL A 366 4.90 12.03 11.47
N ILE A 367 4.08 10.98 11.37
CA ILE A 367 4.28 9.71 12.07
C ILE A 367 4.61 8.62 11.06
N ASN A 368 5.68 7.87 11.33
CA ASN A 368 5.88 6.54 10.77
C ASN A 368 5.35 5.49 11.76
N TYR A 369 4.50 4.60 11.26
CA TYR A 369 3.91 3.50 12.00
C TYR A 369 4.16 2.18 11.26
N SER A 370 5.32 1.59 11.49
CA SER A 370 5.76 0.35 10.84
C SER A 370 5.26 -0.90 11.58
N ILE A 371 4.01 -0.84 12.03
CA ILE A 371 3.34 -1.85 12.84
C ILE A 371 2.03 -2.24 12.12
N GLY A 372 1.69 -3.52 12.14
CA GLY A 372 0.45 -4.04 11.60
C GLY A 372 0.26 -5.51 11.98
N GLY A 373 -0.98 -5.96 12.03
CA GLY A 373 -1.36 -7.37 12.16
C GLY A 373 -1.77 -7.99 10.83
N GLY A 374 -2.59 -9.02 10.92
CA GLY A 374 -3.31 -9.56 9.77
C GLY A 374 -4.39 -8.61 9.27
N GLY A 375 -4.95 -8.90 8.09
CA GLY A 375 -5.82 -7.98 7.33
C GLY A 375 -6.97 -7.36 8.12
N ALA A 376 -7.19 -6.05 7.89
CA ALA A 376 -8.06 -5.20 8.70
C ALA A 376 -9.51 -5.71 8.80
N THR A 377 -9.98 -5.90 10.04
CA THR A 377 -11.36 -6.28 10.38
C THR A 377 -12.26 -5.08 10.71
N SER A 378 -11.69 -3.86 10.78
CA SER A 378 -12.39 -2.59 11.00
C SER A 378 -11.61 -1.47 10.28
N THR A 379 -12.25 -0.33 10.03
CA THR A 379 -11.61 0.94 9.63
C THR A 379 -11.66 1.99 10.75
N PHE A 380 -12.14 1.60 11.94
CA PHE A 380 -12.39 2.50 13.07
C PHE A 380 -12.06 1.86 14.43
N SER A 381 -10.99 1.05 14.48
CA SER A 381 -10.46 0.52 15.75
C SER A 381 -9.97 1.65 16.67
N ALA A 382 -9.69 1.35 17.94
CA ALA A 382 -9.15 2.35 18.88
C ALA A 382 -7.81 2.96 18.41
N THR A 383 -7.00 2.23 17.62
CA THR A 383 -5.79 2.76 16.98
C THR A 383 -6.13 3.66 15.79
N ASP A 384 -7.10 3.27 14.95
CA ASP A 384 -7.57 4.12 13.84
C ASP A 384 -8.16 5.45 14.35
N GLN A 385 -8.91 5.40 15.46
CA GLN A 385 -9.46 6.57 16.15
C GLN A 385 -8.37 7.50 16.68
N ALA A 386 -7.29 6.95 17.25
CA ALA A 386 -6.13 7.74 17.66
C ALA A 386 -5.44 8.41 16.43
N PHE A 387 -5.35 7.71 15.31
CA PHE A 387 -4.84 8.29 14.06
C PHE A 387 -5.80 9.30 13.40
N LEU A 388 -7.12 9.17 13.56
CA LEU A 388 -8.08 10.20 13.16
C LEU A 388 -7.83 11.49 13.94
N GLY A 389 -7.57 11.38 15.25
CA GLY A 389 -7.16 12.50 16.10
C GLY A 389 -5.84 13.13 15.65
N ALA A 390 -4.83 12.32 15.31
CA ALA A 390 -3.54 12.80 14.83
C ALA A 390 -3.65 13.52 13.47
N ALA A 391 -4.33 12.92 12.49
CA ALA A 391 -4.54 13.52 11.17
C ALA A 391 -5.41 14.78 11.27
N SER A 392 -6.39 14.82 12.18
CA SER A 392 -7.21 16.02 12.46
C SER A 392 -6.43 17.14 13.16
N ALA A 393 -5.30 16.82 13.81
CA ALA A 393 -4.35 17.80 14.32
C ALA A 393 -3.32 18.26 13.26
N GLY A 394 -3.41 17.74 12.02
CA GLY A 394 -2.51 18.06 10.90
C GLY A 394 -1.31 17.11 10.75
N VAL A 395 -1.23 16.03 11.53
CA VAL A 395 -0.11 15.09 11.49
C VAL A 395 -0.29 14.06 10.36
N PHE A 396 0.66 14.00 9.42
CA PHE A 396 0.63 12.99 8.36
C PHE A 396 0.98 11.60 8.91
N VAL A 397 0.18 10.57 8.61
CA VAL A 397 0.43 9.19 9.06
C VAL A 397 0.80 8.30 7.87
N ALA A 398 2.04 7.78 7.88
CA ALA A 398 2.45 6.66 7.04
C ALA A 398 2.40 5.37 7.86
N ALA A 399 1.80 4.31 7.30
CA ALA A 399 1.72 3.01 7.95
C ALA A 399 2.04 1.85 7.00
N SER A 400 2.65 0.79 7.52
CA SER A 400 2.91 -0.45 6.79
C SER A 400 1.62 -1.18 6.43
N ALA A 401 1.50 -1.68 5.19
CA ALA A 401 0.32 -2.45 4.76
C ALA A 401 0.20 -3.86 5.37
N GLY A 402 1.26 -4.40 5.99
CA GLY A 402 1.33 -5.78 6.49
C GLY A 402 2.16 -6.71 5.58
N ASN A 403 2.56 -7.85 6.13
CA ASN A 403 3.50 -8.79 5.48
C ASN A 403 2.89 -10.18 5.21
N ASP A 404 1.56 -10.30 5.22
CA ASP A 404 0.80 -11.55 5.05
C ASP A 404 0.38 -11.82 3.58
N GLY A 405 0.99 -11.13 2.62
CA GLY A 405 0.80 -11.38 1.19
C GLY A 405 1.31 -12.77 0.74
N PRO A 406 0.92 -13.25 -0.46
CA PRO A 406 0.29 -12.48 -1.55
C PRO A 406 -1.23 -12.64 -1.65
N THR A 407 -1.91 -13.29 -0.69
CA THR A 407 -3.36 -13.51 -0.77
C THR A 407 -4.16 -12.22 -0.55
N ALA A 408 -5.30 -12.11 -1.22
CA ALA A 408 -6.22 -10.98 -1.09
C ALA A 408 -6.77 -10.83 0.35
N THR A 409 -7.15 -9.61 0.71
CA THR A 409 -7.72 -9.26 2.04
C THR A 409 -6.76 -9.59 3.18
N THR A 410 -5.51 -9.16 3.02
CA THR A 410 -4.42 -9.27 4.02
C THR A 410 -3.86 -7.91 4.43
N ALA A 411 -4.30 -6.81 3.79
CA ALA A 411 -3.87 -5.46 4.12
C ALA A 411 -4.49 -4.95 5.43
N ASP A 412 -3.64 -4.42 6.31
CA ASP A 412 -4.01 -3.78 7.58
C ASP A 412 -3.93 -2.24 7.46
N ASN A 413 -4.12 -1.50 8.57
CA ASN A 413 -4.05 -0.03 8.66
C ASN A 413 -5.02 0.65 7.65
N ALA A 414 -6.25 0.14 7.58
CA ALA A 414 -7.17 0.39 6.48
C ALA A 414 -7.94 1.72 6.53
N ALA A 415 -7.82 2.53 7.58
CA ALA A 415 -8.59 3.77 7.70
C ALA A 415 -8.23 4.82 6.60
N PRO A 416 -9.17 5.71 6.22
CA PRO A 416 -8.94 6.68 5.13
C PRO A 416 -7.80 7.68 5.39
N TRP A 417 -7.71 8.18 6.62
CA TRP A 417 -6.73 9.18 7.09
C TRP A 417 -5.30 8.62 7.28
N ILE A 418 -5.11 7.31 7.11
CA ILE A 418 -3.80 6.65 7.12
C ILE A 418 -3.33 6.46 5.67
N THR A 419 -2.05 6.73 5.40
CA THR A 419 -1.40 6.37 4.13
C THR A 419 -0.78 4.98 4.27
N THR A 420 -1.44 3.97 3.72
CA THR A 420 -1.07 2.55 3.85
C THR A 420 -0.12 2.15 2.72
N VAL A 421 1.06 1.64 3.07
CA VAL A 421 2.20 1.52 2.15
C VAL A 421 2.58 0.06 1.89
N ALA A 422 2.50 -0.34 0.62
CA ALA A 422 3.00 -1.62 0.12
C ALA A 422 4.53 -1.63 -0.07
N ALA A 423 5.15 -2.82 -0.10
CA ALA A 423 6.60 -2.99 -0.25
C ALA A 423 6.98 -3.40 -1.67
N SER A 424 7.98 -2.73 -2.26
CA SER A 424 8.52 -3.08 -3.58
C SER A 424 10.02 -3.36 -3.57
N THR A 425 10.49 -4.05 -4.62
CA THR A 425 11.92 -4.30 -4.89
C THR A 425 12.66 -3.07 -5.40
N ILE A 426 13.98 -3.08 -5.22
CA ILE A 426 14.96 -2.20 -5.87
C ILE A 426 16.16 -3.04 -6.35
N PRO A 427 16.98 -2.57 -7.30
CA PRO A 427 18.23 -3.23 -7.68
C PRO A 427 19.19 -3.32 -6.49
N SER A 428 19.57 -4.53 -6.09
CA SER A 428 20.32 -4.80 -4.84
C SER A 428 21.43 -5.84 -5.04
N TYR A 429 22.11 -6.23 -3.96
CA TYR A 429 23.33 -7.07 -4.04
C TYR A 429 23.03 -8.52 -4.46
N SER A 430 23.37 -8.84 -5.71
CA SER A 430 23.23 -10.19 -6.26
C SER A 430 24.40 -11.12 -5.90
N ALA A 431 24.14 -12.42 -5.96
CA ALA A 431 25.10 -13.52 -5.82
C ALA A 431 24.63 -14.71 -6.65
N THR A 432 25.55 -15.60 -7.03
CA THR A 432 25.28 -16.68 -7.99
C THR A 432 25.59 -18.05 -7.40
N VAL A 433 24.68 -19.01 -7.58
CA VAL A 433 24.94 -20.44 -7.34
C VAL A 433 25.42 -21.07 -8.64
N GLN A 434 26.70 -21.42 -8.73
CA GLN A 434 27.27 -22.14 -9.88
C GLN A 434 27.40 -23.64 -9.57
N THR A 435 26.83 -24.48 -10.42
CA THR A 435 26.90 -25.94 -10.33
C THR A 435 28.19 -26.53 -10.92
N ALA A 436 28.49 -27.79 -10.63
CA ALA A 436 29.67 -28.49 -11.15
C ALA A 436 29.76 -28.61 -12.69
N ASP A 437 28.67 -28.38 -13.44
CA ASP A 437 28.69 -28.38 -14.91
C ASP A 437 28.74 -26.98 -15.54
N GLY A 438 28.72 -25.93 -14.72
CA GLY A 438 28.75 -24.53 -15.15
C GLY A 438 27.37 -23.91 -15.39
N THR A 439 26.27 -24.58 -15.01
CA THR A 439 24.96 -23.94 -14.89
C THR A 439 24.95 -22.97 -13.71
N GLU A 440 24.42 -21.77 -13.90
CA GLU A 440 24.41 -20.66 -12.94
C GLU A 440 22.97 -20.20 -12.65
N TYR A 441 22.69 -19.91 -11.38
CA TYR A 441 21.41 -19.42 -10.87
C TYR A 441 21.62 -18.10 -10.13
N LEU A 442 20.81 -17.08 -10.43
CA LEU A 442 20.98 -15.71 -9.91
C LEU A 442 20.08 -15.50 -8.69
N GLY A 443 20.68 -15.04 -7.58
CA GLY A 443 19.99 -14.74 -6.34
C GLY A 443 20.58 -13.53 -5.62
N GLY A 444 20.20 -13.36 -4.37
CA GLY A 444 20.71 -12.31 -3.48
C GLY A 444 21.73 -12.85 -2.47
N SER A 445 22.73 -12.04 -2.12
CA SER A 445 23.53 -12.25 -0.90
C SER A 445 24.31 -11.01 -0.48
N ILE A 446 24.53 -10.88 0.83
CA ILE A 446 25.59 -10.05 1.40
C ILE A 446 26.72 -10.88 2.04
N THR A 447 26.48 -12.16 2.36
CA THR A 447 27.35 -13.03 3.17
C THR A 447 28.25 -13.97 2.36
N VAL A 448 28.06 -14.07 1.04
CA VAL A 448 29.04 -14.79 0.18
C VAL A 448 30.39 -14.05 0.19
N PRO A 449 31.53 -14.75 0.42
CA PRO A 449 32.84 -14.11 0.49
C PRO A 449 33.22 -13.38 -0.80
N THR A 450 33.60 -12.10 -0.66
CA THR A 450 34.00 -11.26 -1.80
C THR A 450 35.30 -11.77 -2.43
N GLY A 451 35.25 -12.20 -3.70
CA GLY A 451 36.41 -12.70 -4.44
C GLY A 451 36.04 -13.63 -5.60
N THR A 452 37.02 -13.97 -6.43
CA THR A 452 36.82 -14.81 -7.64
C THR A 452 36.64 -16.29 -7.35
N ASP A 453 37.04 -16.74 -6.17
CA ASP A 453 37.22 -18.17 -5.87
C ASP A 453 35.98 -18.77 -5.17
N GLY A 454 35.09 -17.92 -4.64
CA GLY A 454 33.81 -18.30 -4.04
C GLY A 454 33.90 -19.21 -2.81
N LEU A 455 32.78 -19.85 -2.50
CA LEU A 455 32.68 -20.97 -1.56
C LEU A 455 32.20 -22.23 -2.29
N THR A 456 33.10 -23.17 -2.55
CA THR A 456 32.75 -24.49 -3.12
C THR A 456 32.55 -25.55 -2.02
N GLY A 457 31.50 -26.36 -2.15
CA GLY A 457 31.24 -27.49 -1.25
C GLY A 457 30.35 -28.59 -1.86
N ASP A 458 30.30 -29.74 -1.19
CA ASP A 458 29.34 -30.82 -1.48
C ASP A 458 27.91 -30.30 -1.24
N PHE A 459 27.02 -30.44 -2.22
CA PHE A 459 25.69 -29.86 -2.20
C PHE A 459 24.62 -30.92 -1.90
N VAL A 460 23.74 -30.65 -0.94
CA VAL A 460 22.77 -31.63 -0.42
C VAL A 460 21.42 -31.01 -0.10
N SER A 461 20.33 -31.73 -0.37
CA SER A 461 19.01 -31.41 0.20
C SER A 461 19.05 -31.53 1.73
N SER A 462 18.41 -30.60 2.43
CA SER A 462 18.13 -30.68 3.87
C SER A 462 17.56 -32.05 4.31
N THR A 463 16.72 -32.65 3.46
CA THR A 463 16.13 -33.98 3.68
C THR A 463 17.16 -35.12 3.71
N ALA A 464 18.28 -35.00 3.00
CA ALA A 464 19.37 -35.98 3.05
C ALA A 464 20.15 -35.89 4.37
N VAL A 465 20.34 -34.68 4.88
CA VAL A 465 21.05 -34.40 6.14
C VAL A 465 20.15 -34.39 7.39
N ALA A 466 18.86 -34.71 7.26
CA ALA A 466 17.86 -34.71 8.34
C ALA A 466 18.23 -35.49 9.62
N ALA A 467 17.90 -34.94 10.79
CA ALA A 467 18.03 -35.58 12.09
C ALA A 467 17.06 -36.77 12.27
N ALA A 468 17.46 -37.73 13.10
CA ALA A 468 16.75 -39.00 13.26
C ALA A 468 15.42 -38.85 14.03
N GLY A 469 14.33 -38.62 13.30
CA GLY A 469 12.97 -38.50 13.83
C GLY A 469 12.44 -37.06 13.92
N ALA A 470 13.13 -36.09 13.30
CA ALA A 470 12.57 -34.77 13.05
C ALA A 470 11.38 -34.84 12.06
N ASP A 471 10.49 -33.84 12.09
CA ASP A 471 9.39 -33.75 11.14
C ASP A 471 9.88 -33.41 9.73
N ALA A 472 9.27 -34.03 8.71
CA ALA A 472 9.71 -33.87 7.33
C ALA A 472 9.52 -32.44 6.79
N THR A 473 8.48 -31.73 7.20
CA THR A 473 8.24 -30.34 6.73
C THR A 473 9.19 -29.36 7.41
N ALA A 474 9.44 -29.53 8.71
CA ALA A 474 10.42 -28.74 9.46
C ALA A 474 11.86 -28.98 8.94
N VAL A 475 12.21 -30.22 8.59
CA VAL A 475 13.48 -30.58 7.95
C VAL A 475 13.65 -29.89 6.60
N THR A 476 12.65 -29.96 5.72
CA THR A 476 12.69 -29.30 4.40
C THR A 476 12.97 -27.80 4.54
N LEU A 477 12.37 -27.17 5.56
CA LEU A 477 12.57 -25.77 5.91
C LEU A 477 13.86 -25.47 6.68
N CYS A 478 14.73 -26.44 6.99
CA CYS A 478 15.92 -26.26 7.84
C CYS A 478 15.62 -25.60 9.20
N ALA A 479 14.54 -26.02 9.84
CA ALA A 479 14.14 -25.48 11.15
C ALA A 479 15.13 -25.88 12.27
N PRO A 480 15.21 -25.12 13.37
CA PRO A 480 16.14 -25.39 14.48
C PRO A 480 16.12 -26.84 15.00
N ASP A 481 17.31 -27.39 15.27
CA ASP A 481 17.58 -28.76 15.70
C ASP A 481 17.11 -29.89 14.74
N THR A 482 16.69 -29.58 13.50
CA THR A 482 16.22 -30.60 12.54
C THR A 482 17.30 -31.27 11.70
N LEU A 483 18.54 -30.76 11.65
CA LEU A 483 19.63 -31.32 10.85
C LEU A 483 20.59 -32.17 11.70
N ASP A 484 21.15 -33.23 11.10
CA ASP A 484 22.10 -34.16 11.73
C ASP A 484 23.55 -33.65 11.56
N PRO A 485 24.25 -33.26 12.65
CA PRO A 485 25.63 -32.76 12.55
C PRO A 485 26.64 -33.81 12.06
N ALA A 486 26.30 -35.10 12.04
CA ALA A 486 27.14 -36.14 11.45
C ALA A 486 26.98 -36.25 9.92
N LYS A 487 26.05 -35.50 9.32
CA LYS A 487 25.77 -35.49 7.87
C LYS A 487 25.98 -34.13 7.21
N ALA A 488 25.60 -33.03 7.86
CA ALA A 488 25.73 -31.68 7.32
C ALA A 488 27.16 -31.10 7.43
N ALA A 489 28.03 -31.71 8.25
CA ALA A 489 29.39 -31.24 8.49
C ALA A 489 30.22 -31.12 7.19
N GLY A 490 30.48 -29.88 6.75
CA GLY A 490 31.23 -29.57 5.54
C GLY A 490 30.42 -29.44 4.25
N THR A 491 29.09 -29.56 4.30
CA THR A 491 28.21 -29.44 3.10
C THR A 491 27.63 -28.03 2.95
N ILE A 492 27.23 -27.69 1.72
CA ILE A 492 26.31 -26.60 1.43
C ILE A 492 24.90 -27.19 1.36
N VAL A 493 23.96 -26.67 2.17
CA VAL A 493 22.62 -27.25 2.33
C VAL A 493 21.58 -26.46 1.53
N LEU A 494 20.74 -27.15 0.75
CA LEU A 494 19.53 -26.57 0.15
C LEU A 494 18.38 -26.59 1.16
N CYS A 495 17.81 -25.42 1.42
CA CYS A 495 16.73 -25.17 2.37
C CYS A 495 15.59 -24.39 1.68
N ASP A 496 14.34 -24.73 2.00
CA ASP A 496 13.19 -23.99 1.46
C ASP A 496 12.79 -22.82 2.37
N ARG A 497 12.32 -21.71 1.77
CA ARG A 497 11.66 -20.62 2.48
C ARG A 497 10.30 -21.09 3.01
N GLY A 498 9.92 -20.60 4.19
CA GLY A 498 8.65 -20.89 4.85
C GLY A 498 8.62 -20.24 6.24
N VAL A 499 7.80 -20.79 7.14
CA VAL A 499 7.42 -20.25 8.47
C VAL A 499 8.54 -20.17 9.54
N TYR A 500 9.80 -20.15 9.14
CA TYR A 500 10.96 -19.97 10.04
C TYR A 500 11.88 -18.91 9.43
N ASP A 501 12.53 -18.10 10.27
CA ASP A 501 13.35 -16.98 9.80
C ASP A 501 14.49 -17.42 8.89
N ARG A 502 14.78 -16.59 7.89
CA ARG A 502 15.84 -16.83 6.90
C ARG A 502 17.22 -16.92 7.56
N THR A 503 17.42 -16.19 8.67
CA THR A 503 18.61 -16.23 9.54
C THR A 503 18.63 -17.45 10.47
N ALA A 504 17.50 -17.84 11.06
CA ALA A 504 17.42 -19.05 11.90
C ALA A 504 17.79 -20.33 11.12
N LYS A 505 17.44 -20.40 9.83
CA LYS A 505 17.84 -21.49 8.93
C LYS A 505 19.35 -21.59 8.75
N SER A 506 20.04 -20.47 8.51
CA SER A 506 21.50 -20.49 8.35
C SER A 506 22.22 -20.75 9.68
N ALA A 507 21.66 -20.31 10.82
CA ALA A 507 22.14 -20.67 12.15
C ALA A 507 21.99 -22.18 12.44
N GLU A 508 20.90 -22.82 12.00
CA GLU A 508 20.73 -24.28 12.07
C GLU A 508 21.77 -25.02 11.20
N VAL A 509 22.04 -24.52 9.99
CA VAL A 509 23.09 -25.06 9.12
C VAL A 509 24.48 -24.91 9.78
N GLU A 510 24.79 -23.77 10.42
CA GLU A 510 26.04 -23.58 11.17
C GLU A 510 26.13 -24.55 12.37
N ARG A 511 25.07 -24.66 13.17
CA ARG A 511 24.97 -25.58 14.33
C ARG A 511 25.21 -27.04 13.92
N ALA A 512 24.74 -27.43 12.74
CA ALA A 512 24.97 -28.75 12.15
C ALA A 512 26.35 -28.90 11.45
N GLY A 513 27.16 -27.84 11.41
CA GLY A 513 28.51 -27.83 10.82
C GLY A 513 28.55 -27.68 9.30
N GLY A 514 27.44 -27.30 8.67
CA GLY A 514 27.40 -26.88 7.27
C GLY A 514 28.23 -25.61 7.06
N ILE A 515 28.70 -25.41 5.83
CA ILE A 515 29.62 -24.30 5.48
C ILE A 515 28.95 -23.19 4.68
N GLY A 516 27.73 -23.42 4.20
CA GLY A 516 26.94 -22.49 3.42
C GLY A 516 25.52 -23.01 3.19
N MET A 517 24.64 -22.15 2.67
CA MET A 517 23.25 -22.48 2.39
C MET A 517 22.84 -21.99 1.00
N VAL A 518 21.92 -22.70 0.36
CA VAL A 518 21.10 -22.15 -0.72
C VAL A 518 19.67 -22.12 -0.19
N LEU A 519 19.09 -20.92 -0.11
CA LEU A 519 17.69 -20.71 0.25
C LEU A 519 16.90 -20.55 -1.04
N VAL A 520 15.74 -21.19 -1.17
CA VAL A 520 14.89 -21.03 -2.36
C VAL A 520 13.42 -20.76 -2.02
N ASN A 521 12.80 -19.85 -2.77
CA ASN A 521 11.37 -19.59 -2.70
C ASN A 521 10.58 -20.77 -3.34
N PRO A 522 9.58 -21.39 -2.66
CA PRO A 522 8.74 -22.44 -3.26
C PRO A 522 7.64 -21.89 -4.20
N THR A 523 7.37 -20.58 -4.13
CA THR A 523 6.43 -19.81 -4.96
C THR A 523 7.02 -18.41 -5.15
N SER A 524 6.81 -17.77 -6.30
CA SER A 524 7.48 -16.49 -6.59
C SER A 524 7.21 -15.44 -5.50
N SER A 525 8.28 -14.79 -5.06
CA SER A 525 8.29 -13.81 -3.97
C SER A 525 9.56 -12.97 -4.05
N SER A 526 9.78 -12.07 -3.10
CA SER A 526 11.03 -11.33 -2.99
C SER A 526 12.23 -12.29 -2.85
N VAL A 527 13.35 -11.90 -3.45
CA VAL A 527 14.68 -12.31 -2.97
C VAL A 527 15.07 -11.27 -1.93
N ASP A 528 15.37 -11.73 -0.72
CA ASP A 528 15.68 -10.89 0.44
C ASP A 528 17.19 -10.96 0.73
N LEU A 529 17.71 -9.97 1.46
CA LEU A 529 19.10 -9.96 1.93
C LEU A 529 19.10 -9.93 3.46
N ASP A 530 19.71 -10.94 4.09
CA ASP A 530 19.87 -11.06 5.54
C ASP A 530 21.34 -11.28 5.93
N GLU A 531 21.73 -10.91 7.16
CA GLU A 531 23.00 -11.35 7.75
C GLU A 531 22.90 -12.81 8.24
N HIS A 532 23.02 -13.74 7.29
CA HIS A 532 23.04 -15.18 7.57
C HIS A 532 24.33 -15.66 8.27
N ALA A 533 24.19 -16.53 9.26
CA ALA A 533 25.31 -17.13 10.00
C ALA A 533 26.30 -17.96 9.15
N VAL A 534 25.88 -18.40 7.95
CA VAL A 534 26.77 -18.98 6.93
C VAL A 534 26.57 -18.28 5.59
N PRO A 535 27.58 -18.25 4.69
CA PRO A 535 27.45 -17.80 3.31
C PRO A 535 26.22 -18.42 2.63
N THR A 536 25.28 -17.56 2.25
CA THR A 536 23.96 -17.98 1.76
C THR A 536 23.63 -17.26 0.46
N VAL A 537 23.07 -17.97 -0.53
CA VAL A 537 22.41 -17.34 -1.69
C VAL A 537 20.91 -17.63 -1.64
N HIS A 538 20.08 -16.60 -1.78
CA HIS A 538 18.62 -16.71 -1.84
C HIS A 538 18.15 -16.64 -3.31
N LEU A 539 17.58 -17.74 -3.82
CA LEU A 539 17.02 -17.88 -5.16
C LEU A 539 15.49 -17.73 -5.18
N ASN A 540 14.93 -17.27 -6.31
CA ASN A 540 13.47 -17.23 -6.51
C ASN A 540 12.91 -18.56 -7.08
N ALA A 541 11.59 -18.67 -7.20
CA ALA A 541 10.90 -19.92 -7.51
C ALA A 541 11.11 -20.49 -8.92
N ASP A 542 11.56 -19.68 -9.89
CA ASP A 542 11.94 -20.18 -11.23
C ASP A 542 13.05 -21.24 -11.17
N ASP A 543 13.94 -21.15 -10.18
CA ASP A 543 15.06 -22.06 -9.99
C ASP A 543 14.68 -23.30 -9.17
N TYR A 544 13.54 -23.31 -8.48
CA TYR A 544 13.16 -24.28 -7.45
C TYR A 544 13.24 -25.74 -7.93
N ASP A 545 12.51 -26.08 -9.00
CA ASP A 545 12.48 -27.43 -9.57
C ASP A 545 13.87 -27.88 -10.06
N ALA A 546 14.70 -26.93 -10.52
CA ALA A 546 16.03 -27.20 -11.06
C ALA A 546 17.08 -27.41 -9.97
N ILE A 547 17.10 -26.56 -8.94
CA ILE A 547 18.09 -26.63 -7.86
C ILE A 547 17.82 -27.82 -6.92
N HIS A 548 16.55 -28.17 -6.66
CA HIS A 548 16.20 -29.43 -5.96
C HIS A 548 16.62 -30.66 -6.76
N ALA A 549 16.33 -30.71 -8.06
CA ALA A 549 16.77 -31.82 -8.91
C ALA A 549 18.30 -31.94 -9.02
N TYR A 550 19.04 -30.83 -8.86
CA TYR A 550 20.49 -30.85 -8.76
C TYR A 550 20.97 -31.36 -7.40
N ALA A 551 20.38 -30.92 -6.28
CA ALA A 551 20.72 -31.34 -4.91
C ALA A 551 20.51 -32.85 -4.66
N ASP A 552 19.59 -33.49 -5.39
CA ASP A 552 19.34 -34.94 -5.35
C ASP A 552 20.38 -35.78 -6.14
N THR A 553 21.35 -35.14 -6.81
CA THR A 553 22.37 -35.85 -7.61
C THR A 553 23.52 -36.38 -6.74
N GLU A 554 23.85 -37.68 -6.88
CA GLU A 554 24.95 -38.32 -6.14
C GLU A 554 26.30 -37.64 -6.42
N GLY A 555 26.81 -36.89 -5.45
CA GLY A 555 28.06 -36.13 -5.57
C GLY A 555 27.90 -34.76 -6.25
N ALA A 556 26.73 -34.14 -6.14
CA ALA A 556 26.54 -32.72 -6.50
C ALA A 556 27.49 -31.80 -5.70
N THR A 557 27.97 -30.74 -6.34
CA THR A 557 28.77 -29.69 -5.70
C THR A 557 28.40 -28.34 -6.30
N VAL A 558 28.27 -27.32 -5.46
CA VAL A 558 28.05 -25.93 -5.91
C VAL A 558 29.19 -25.02 -5.44
N THR A 559 29.39 -23.93 -6.16
CA THR A 559 30.18 -22.77 -5.73
C THR A 559 29.25 -21.59 -5.58
N LEU A 560 29.23 -20.97 -4.39
CA LEU A 560 28.57 -19.68 -4.17
C LEU A 560 29.54 -18.55 -4.57
N LEU A 561 29.11 -17.65 -5.44
CA LEU A 561 29.90 -16.56 -6.02
C LEU A 561 29.27 -15.20 -5.68
N ASP A 562 30.08 -14.23 -5.27
CA ASP A 562 29.66 -12.85 -5.01
C ASP A 562 29.36 -12.14 -6.35
N GLY A 563 28.19 -11.52 -6.47
CA GLY A 563 27.72 -10.90 -7.72
C GLY A 563 27.16 -11.86 -8.77
N ASN A 564 27.08 -11.32 -9.99
CA ASN A 564 26.57 -11.97 -11.20
C ASN A 564 27.69 -12.14 -12.24
N PRO A 565 28.65 -13.07 -12.05
CA PRO A 565 29.78 -13.26 -12.95
C PRO A 565 29.40 -13.79 -14.34
N GLY A 566 28.25 -14.47 -14.45
CA GLY A 566 27.68 -14.93 -15.73
C GLY A 566 27.06 -13.82 -16.58
N ALA A 567 26.80 -12.63 -16.01
CA ALA A 567 25.96 -11.59 -16.60
C ALA A 567 24.58 -12.10 -17.02
N LEU A 568 23.97 -12.90 -16.14
CA LEU A 568 22.56 -13.31 -16.23
C LEU A 568 21.66 -12.07 -16.18
N PRO A 569 20.43 -12.09 -16.76
CA PRO A 569 19.52 -10.96 -16.66
C PRO A 569 19.13 -10.70 -15.19
N GLU A 570 19.39 -9.50 -14.70
CA GLU A 570 18.87 -9.04 -13.40
C GLU A 570 17.33 -8.94 -13.46
N PRO A 571 16.61 -9.20 -12.35
CA PRO A 571 15.16 -9.05 -12.29
C PRO A 571 14.70 -7.62 -12.61
N ALA A 572 13.50 -7.49 -13.20
CA ALA A 572 12.86 -6.19 -13.35
C ALA A 572 12.62 -5.52 -11.97
N SER A 573 12.53 -4.20 -11.91
CA SER A 573 12.17 -3.45 -10.70
C SER A 573 11.59 -2.08 -11.05
N PRO A 574 10.71 -1.49 -10.20
CA PRO A 574 10.22 -2.05 -8.94
C PRO A 574 9.13 -3.10 -9.17
N GLN A 575 9.28 -4.29 -8.59
CA GLN A 575 8.23 -5.33 -8.51
C GLN A 575 7.59 -5.29 -7.13
N ILE A 576 6.33 -5.68 -7.01
CA ILE A 576 5.69 -5.82 -5.69
C ILE A 576 6.31 -7.01 -4.94
N ALA A 577 6.62 -6.84 -3.65
CA ALA A 577 7.09 -7.95 -2.83
C ALA A 577 5.99 -9.03 -2.67
N GLY A 578 6.39 -10.30 -2.72
CA GLY A 578 5.45 -11.42 -2.55
C GLY A 578 4.77 -11.41 -1.18
N PHE A 579 5.49 -11.03 -0.12
CA PHE A 579 4.93 -10.87 1.22
C PHE A 579 4.08 -9.60 1.40
N SER A 580 4.15 -8.60 0.49
CA SER A 580 3.40 -7.35 0.70
C SER A 580 1.91 -7.66 0.69
N SER A 581 1.24 -7.37 1.81
CA SER A 581 -0.19 -7.59 2.00
C SER A 581 -1.03 -6.87 0.93
N ARG A 582 -2.23 -7.41 0.67
CA ARG A 582 -3.10 -7.04 -0.45
C ARG A 582 -4.50 -6.66 0.00
N GLY A 583 -5.12 -5.74 -0.74
CA GLY A 583 -6.56 -5.56 -0.73
C GLY A 583 -7.31 -6.71 -1.45
N PRO A 584 -8.61 -6.52 -1.74
CA PRO A 584 -9.48 -5.50 -1.17
C PRO A 584 -9.58 -5.66 0.35
N VAL A 585 -9.69 -4.54 1.06
CA VAL A 585 -10.20 -4.55 2.44
C VAL A 585 -11.68 -4.92 2.39
N THR A 586 -12.18 -5.62 3.41
CA THR A 586 -13.59 -6.03 3.49
C THR A 586 -14.34 -5.41 4.68
N ALA A 587 -13.63 -4.74 5.59
CA ALA A 587 -14.17 -4.07 6.78
C ALA A 587 -15.25 -3.01 6.48
N ASP A 588 -15.21 -2.40 5.29
CA ASP A 588 -16.16 -1.39 4.82
C ASP A 588 -16.97 -1.89 3.59
N GLY A 589 -17.01 -3.21 3.37
CA GLY A 589 -17.58 -3.82 2.16
C GLY A 589 -16.72 -3.65 0.89
N GLY A 590 -15.56 -2.99 0.96
CA GLY A 590 -14.64 -2.77 -0.16
C GLY A 590 -14.84 -1.44 -0.91
N ASN A 591 -15.24 -0.38 -0.20
CA ASN A 591 -15.42 0.97 -0.75
C ASN A 591 -14.13 1.83 -0.64
N LEU A 592 -13.18 1.41 0.18
CA LEU A 592 -11.80 1.88 0.22
C LEU A 592 -10.88 0.96 -0.61
N LEU A 593 -10.00 1.60 -1.39
CA LEU A 593 -8.93 0.91 -2.10
C LEU A 593 -7.68 0.95 -1.23
N LYS A 594 -7.14 -0.23 -0.88
CA LYS A 594 -5.91 -0.37 -0.08
C LYS A 594 -5.00 -1.46 -0.70
N PRO A 595 -3.66 -1.34 -0.58
CA PRO A 595 -2.91 -0.22 -0.02
C PRO A 595 -3.10 1.08 -0.84
N ASP A 596 -2.75 2.24 -0.30
CA ASP A 596 -2.90 3.52 -1.00
C ASP A 596 -1.80 3.69 -2.08
N ILE A 597 -0.58 3.28 -1.74
CA ILE A 597 0.64 3.46 -2.54
C ILE A 597 1.69 2.41 -2.17
N SER A 598 2.81 2.33 -2.89
CA SER A 598 3.97 1.51 -2.54
C SER A 598 5.30 2.25 -2.67
N ALA A 599 6.30 1.77 -1.94
CA ALA A 599 7.65 2.32 -1.89
C ALA A 599 8.70 1.21 -1.63
N PRO A 600 10.02 1.50 -1.75
CA PRO A 600 11.08 0.50 -1.52
C PRO A 600 10.96 -0.17 -0.15
N GLY A 601 10.85 -1.50 -0.13
CA GLY A 601 10.63 -2.28 1.10
C GLY A 601 11.22 -3.69 1.07
N VAL A 602 12.15 -3.97 0.15
CA VAL A 602 12.88 -5.24 0.06
C VAL A 602 14.36 -4.94 0.06
N ALA A 603 15.12 -5.63 0.91
CA ALA A 603 16.57 -5.50 1.03
C ALA A 603 17.03 -4.03 1.20
N ILE A 604 16.39 -3.31 2.12
CA ILE A 604 16.72 -1.93 2.47
C ILE A 604 17.83 -1.94 3.54
N LEU A 605 18.95 -1.28 3.25
CA LEU A 605 20.05 -1.07 4.18
C LEU A 605 19.83 0.18 5.01
N ALA A 606 19.76 0.03 6.33
CA ALA A 606 19.68 1.16 7.27
C ALA A 606 20.32 0.78 8.62
N ASP A 607 20.15 1.61 9.65
CA ASP A 607 20.68 1.36 11.00
C ASP A 607 20.08 0.10 11.65
N GLY A 608 20.86 -0.53 12.53
CA GLY A 608 20.39 -1.62 13.41
C GLY A 608 20.55 -1.32 14.91
N ALA A 609 20.29 -2.35 15.72
CA ALA A 609 20.35 -2.30 17.18
C ALA A 609 21.77 -2.05 17.76
N ASN A 610 21.87 -1.31 18.87
CA ASN A 610 23.12 -1.26 19.66
C ASN A 610 22.94 -1.24 21.19
N ALA A 611 23.93 -1.80 21.90
CA ALA A 611 24.07 -1.67 23.35
C ALA A 611 24.77 -0.35 23.73
N GLN A 612 24.62 0.11 24.97
CA GLN A 612 25.15 1.42 25.37
C GLN A 612 26.69 1.48 25.32
N GLY A 613 27.21 2.27 24.38
CA GLY A 613 28.65 2.52 24.20
C GLY A 613 29.35 1.57 23.23
N GLU A 614 28.64 0.60 22.66
CA GLU A 614 29.09 -0.16 21.51
C GLU A 614 28.94 0.68 20.21
N PRO A 615 29.68 0.38 19.13
CA PRO A 615 29.50 1.08 17.85
C PRO A 615 28.09 0.85 17.28
N GLY A 616 27.64 1.77 16.42
CA GLY A 616 26.43 1.57 15.64
C GLY A 616 26.56 0.43 14.62
N THR A 617 25.45 -0.26 14.41
CA THR A 617 25.31 -1.39 13.48
C THR A 617 24.43 -0.98 12.31
N TYR A 618 24.43 -1.80 11.26
CA TYR A 618 23.58 -1.63 10.08
C TYR A 618 23.11 -3.00 9.61
N GLU A 619 21.92 -3.06 9.03
CA GLU A 619 21.33 -4.31 8.58
C GLU A 619 20.47 -4.12 7.33
N PHE A 620 20.32 -5.20 6.56
CA PHE A 620 19.37 -5.28 5.45
C PHE A 620 18.08 -5.90 5.97
N LEU A 621 16.94 -5.23 5.79
CA LEU A 621 15.62 -5.75 6.12
C LEU A 621 14.66 -5.67 4.93
N SER A 622 13.67 -6.56 4.94
CA SER A 622 12.57 -6.63 3.98
C SER A 622 11.24 -6.65 4.73
N GLY A 623 10.35 -5.70 4.42
CA GLY A 623 9.03 -5.57 5.01
C GLY A 623 8.29 -4.33 4.51
N THR A 624 6.97 -4.31 4.61
CA THR A 624 6.18 -3.06 4.51
C THR A 624 6.56 -2.06 5.61
N SER A 625 7.11 -2.57 6.71
CA SER A 625 7.83 -1.81 7.73
C SER A 625 8.94 -0.92 7.17
N MET A 626 9.61 -1.31 6.07
CA MET A 626 10.69 -0.53 5.45
C MET A 626 10.18 0.39 4.33
N SER A 627 9.00 0.15 3.76
CA SER A 627 8.40 1.07 2.76
C SER A 627 7.62 2.22 3.39
N SER A 628 6.95 2.00 4.52
CA SER A 628 6.33 3.06 5.34
C SER A 628 7.27 4.26 5.65
N PRO A 629 8.50 4.06 6.17
CA PRO A 629 9.40 5.17 6.51
C PRO A 629 9.91 5.92 5.27
N HIS A 630 9.96 5.31 4.08
CA HIS A 630 10.22 6.05 2.86
C HIS A 630 9.10 7.07 2.60
N ILE A 631 7.83 6.68 2.71
CA ILE A 631 6.68 7.59 2.56
C ILE A 631 6.66 8.65 3.68
N ALA A 632 6.96 8.29 4.93
CA ALA A 632 7.10 9.26 6.03
C ALA A 632 8.22 10.30 5.76
N GLY A 633 9.37 9.84 5.28
CA GLY A 633 10.47 10.73 4.88
C GLY A 633 10.09 11.63 3.70
N LEU A 634 9.38 11.11 2.71
CA LEU A 634 8.89 11.91 1.57
C LEU A 634 7.86 12.96 2.00
N ALA A 635 6.98 12.64 2.95
CA ALA A 635 6.08 13.63 3.56
C ALA A 635 6.87 14.72 4.30
N ALA A 636 7.97 14.37 4.97
CA ALA A 636 8.86 15.33 5.60
C ALA A 636 9.66 16.19 4.59
N LEU A 637 9.94 15.70 3.37
CA LEU A 637 10.44 16.55 2.29
C LEU A 637 9.38 17.53 1.80
N TYR A 638 8.13 17.09 1.73
CA TYR A 638 7.00 17.88 1.25
C TYR A 638 6.65 19.03 2.21
N LEU A 639 6.52 18.71 3.50
CA LEU A 639 6.28 19.67 4.59
C LEU A 639 7.53 20.50 4.95
N SER A 640 8.65 20.30 4.25
CA SER A 640 9.90 21.03 4.49
C SER A 640 9.71 22.55 4.38
N LYS A 641 10.39 23.29 5.24
CA LYS A 641 10.30 24.74 5.39
C LYS A 641 10.64 25.48 4.10
N GLY A 642 9.61 26.05 3.47
CA GLY A 642 9.72 26.75 2.18
C GLY A 642 9.33 25.92 0.96
N VAL A 643 8.92 24.66 1.17
CA VAL A 643 8.22 23.80 0.21
C VAL A 643 6.71 23.95 0.49
N HIS A 644 6.09 23.04 1.24
CA HIS A 644 4.66 23.06 1.57
C HIS A 644 4.36 22.87 3.08
N PRO A 645 4.93 23.69 3.98
CA PRO A 645 4.83 23.48 5.44
C PRO A 645 3.43 23.71 6.03
N ASP A 646 2.51 24.35 5.30
CA ASP A 646 1.13 24.64 5.74
C ASP A 646 0.09 23.65 5.16
N TRP A 647 0.51 22.58 4.46
CA TRP A 647 -0.40 21.63 3.80
C TRP A 647 -0.93 20.55 4.76
N THR A 648 -2.15 20.09 4.49
CA THR A 648 -2.83 19.04 5.25
C THR A 648 -2.34 17.63 4.89
N PRO A 649 -2.56 16.62 5.76
CA PRO A 649 -2.23 15.23 5.47
C PRO A 649 -2.80 14.71 4.14
N ASP A 650 -4.04 15.08 3.80
CA ASP A 650 -4.70 14.66 2.55
C ASP A 650 -4.12 15.32 1.30
N GLU A 651 -3.69 16.57 1.37
CA GLU A 651 -3.02 17.22 0.22
C GLU A 651 -1.68 16.53 -0.08
N VAL A 652 -0.91 16.16 0.95
CA VAL A 652 0.34 15.40 0.81
C VAL A 652 0.07 13.97 0.30
N LYS A 653 -0.92 13.27 0.88
CA LYS A 653 -1.33 11.92 0.48
C LYS A 653 -1.81 11.91 -0.97
N SER A 654 -2.66 12.87 -1.35
CA SER A 654 -3.14 13.02 -2.72
C SER A 654 -1.99 13.30 -3.68
N ALA A 655 -1.05 14.20 -3.36
CA ALA A 655 0.08 14.51 -4.25
C ALA A 655 0.94 13.27 -4.54
N MET A 656 1.23 12.45 -3.53
CA MET A 656 1.96 11.19 -3.70
C MET A 656 1.19 10.17 -4.54
N MET A 657 -0.12 10.01 -4.29
CA MET A 657 -0.95 9.05 -5.02
C MET A 657 -1.17 9.46 -6.47
N THR A 658 -1.41 10.74 -6.76
CA THR A 658 -1.78 11.17 -8.11
C THR A 658 -0.63 11.18 -9.09
N THR A 659 0.63 11.21 -8.63
CA THR A 659 1.82 11.14 -9.49
C THR A 659 2.51 9.77 -9.47
N ALA A 660 1.93 8.74 -8.84
CA ALA A 660 2.51 7.41 -8.76
C ALA A 660 2.50 6.66 -10.12
N TYR A 661 3.55 5.87 -10.38
CA TYR A 661 3.71 5.09 -11.62
C TYR A 661 3.51 3.58 -11.40
N ASP A 662 3.14 2.82 -12.43
CA ASP A 662 2.96 1.37 -12.30
C ASP A 662 4.28 0.64 -11.97
N LEU A 663 4.22 -0.29 -11.02
CA LEU A 663 5.27 -1.30 -10.83
C LEU A 663 5.34 -2.21 -12.06
N VAL A 664 6.39 -3.00 -12.16
CA VAL A 664 6.53 -4.03 -13.20
C VAL A 664 6.25 -5.43 -12.65
N GLY A 665 5.83 -6.34 -13.53
CA GLY A 665 5.86 -7.77 -13.29
C GLY A 665 7.21 -8.41 -13.64
N GLU A 666 7.30 -9.73 -13.48
CA GLU A 666 8.51 -10.53 -13.79
C GLU A 666 8.95 -10.41 -15.26
N ASP A 667 8.01 -10.20 -16.19
CA ASP A 667 8.27 -10.00 -17.62
C ASP A 667 8.61 -8.54 -18.00
N GLY A 668 8.63 -7.63 -17.02
CA GLY A 668 8.86 -6.20 -17.21
C GLY A 668 7.64 -5.42 -17.70
N ALA A 669 6.44 -6.02 -17.79
CA ALA A 669 5.21 -5.31 -18.16
C ALA A 669 4.62 -4.53 -16.96
N PRO A 670 3.95 -3.37 -17.17
CA PRO A 670 3.29 -2.62 -16.10
C PRO A 670 2.20 -3.42 -15.38
N SER A 671 2.32 -3.56 -14.06
CA SER A 671 1.35 -4.17 -13.16
C SER A 671 0.01 -3.43 -13.22
N GLN A 672 -1.08 -4.19 -13.25
CA GLN A 672 -2.46 -3.66 -13.19
C GLN A 672 -3.19 -4.10 -11.90
N ASP A 673 -2.45 -4.65 -10.94
CA ASP A 673 -2.97 -5.10 -9.64
C ASP A 673 -3.02 -3.92 -8.64
N VAL A 674 -4.12 -3.15 -8.72
CA VAL A 674 -4.37 -2.01 -7.81
C VAL A 674 -4.44 -2.43 -6.34
N PHE A 675 -4.79 -3.69 -6.03
CA PHE A 675 -4.81 -4.21 -4.66
C PHE A 675 -3.43 -4.64 -4.15
N ALA A 676 -2.40 -4.56 -5.01
CA ALA A 676 -1.00 -4.73 -4.65
C ALA A 676 -0.25 -3.39 -4.57
N GLN A 677 -0.42 -2.52 -5.56
CA GLN A 677 0.35 -1.26 -5.66
C GLN A 677 -0.39 -0.01 -5.19
N GLY A 678 -1.70 -0.10 -4.94
CA GLY A 678 -2.53 1.09 -4.76
C GLY A 678 -2.54 1.93 -6.03
N ALA A 679 -2.14 3.20 -5.91
CA ALA A 679 -1.93 4.09 -7.06
C ALA A 679 -0.68 3.75 -7.89
N GLY A 680 0.32 3.06 -7.31
CA GLY A 680 1.59 2.73 -7.95
C GLY A 680 2.80 2.76 -7.00
N HIS A 681 3.99 2.80 -7.57
CA HIS A 681 5.21 3.20 -6.87
C HIS A 681 5.25 4.73 -6.79
N VAL A 682 5.63 5.26 -5.63
CA VAL A 682 5.73 6.72 -5.42
C VAL A 682 6.75 7.37 -6.37
N ASP A 683 6.43 8.55 -6.91
CA ASP A 683 7.34 9.37 -7.72
C ASP A 683 7.70 10.69 -7.03
N PRO A 684 8.81 10.73 -6.28
CA PRO A 684 9.32 11.96 -5.67
C PRO A 684 9.74 13.05 -6.67
N THR A 685 9.96 12.70 -7.94
CA THR A 685 10.35 13.67 -8.98
C THR A 685 9.16 14.42 -9.57
N ALA A 686 7.95 13.87 -9.41
CA ALA A 686 6.70 14.47 -9.90
C ALA A 686 5.81 15.05 -8.79
N PHE A 687 5.80 14.48 -7.58
CA PHE A 687 4.82 14.84 -6.54
C PHE A 687 4.81 16.33 -6.12
N LEU A 688 5.93 17.06 -6.27
CA LEU A 688 6.04 18.50 -5.94
C LEU A 688 5.25 19.40 -6.90
N GLU A 689 4.92 18.93 -8.09
CA GLU A 689 4.10 19.65 -9.08
C GLU A 689 2.91 18.76 -9.51
N PRO A 690 1.97 18.40 -8.61
CA PRO A 690 1.03 17.30 -8.83
C PRO A 690 -0.19 17.67 -9.68
N GLY A 691 -0.28 18.92 -10.15
CA GLY A 691 -1.35 19.47 -11.00
C GLY A 691 -2.74 19.61 -10.34
N LEU A 692 -3.29 18.51 -9.80
CA LEU A 692 -4.58 18.44 -9.12
C LEU A 692 -4.48 17.64 -7.81
N LEU A 693 -5.28 18.04 -6.82
CA LEU A 693 -5.37 17.41 -5.50
C LEU A 693 -6.82 17.00 -5.17
N TYR A 694 -6.96 15.88 -4.48
CA TYR A 694 -8.20 15.39 -3.89
C TYR A 694 -8.24 15.74 -2.39
N GLU A 695 -8.47 17.03 -2.10
CA GLU A 695 -8.64 17.50 -0.72
C GLU A 695 -9.86 16.84 -0.04
N ASN A 696 -9.64 16.31 1.16
CA ASN A 696 -10.66 15.96 2.14
C ASN A 696 -10.12 16.31 3.55
N GLY A 697 -10.82 15.92 4.62
CA GLY A 697 -10.35 16.15 5.99
C GLY A 697 -11.40 15.88 7.06
N PRO A 698 -11.28 16.44 8.28
CA PRO A 698 -12.07 16.01 9.45
C PRO A 698 -13.59 16.03 9.31
N ALA A 699 -14.16 16.91 8.49
CA ALA A 699 -15.60 16.92 8.24
C ALA A 699 -16.05 15.77 7.32
N ASP A 700 -15.23 15.43 6.33
CA ASP A 700 -15.46 14.34 5.40
C ASP A 700 -15.16 12.98 6.05
N TRP A 701 -14.14 12.92 6.91
CA TRP A 701 -13.83 11.75 7.73
C TRP A 701 -14.92 11.46 8.76
N GLN A 702 -15.47 12.48 9.42
CA GLN A 702 -16.63 12.29 10.30
C GLN A 702 -17.83 11.78 9.51
N ALA A 703 -18.13 12.35 8.33
CA ALA A 703 -19.21 11.85 7.48
C ALA A 703 -18.99 10.40 6.97
N TYR A 704 -17.74 9.97 6.82
CA TYR A 704 -17.39 8.56 6.57
C TYR A 704 -17.67 7.69 7.80
N VAL A 705 -17.21 8.09 8.99
CA VAL A 705 -17.49 7.39 10.26
C VAL A 705 -18.99 7.26 10.50
N ASP A 706 -19.73 8.37 10.39
CA ASP A 706 -21.20 8.43 10.49
C ASP A 706 -21.92 7.51 9.48
N SER A 707 -21.22 7.02 8.43
CA SER A 707 -21.77 6.08 7.44
C SER A 707 -21.47 4.61 7.75
N ILE A 708 -20.43 4.31 8.54
CA ILE A 708 -20.07 2.94 8.95
C ILE A 708 -21.22 2.33 9.77
N ASP A 709 -21.78 3.12 10.68
CA ASP A 709 -22.81 2.68 11.63
C ASP A 709 -24.24 2.66 11.02
N THR A 710 -24.37 2.83 9.69
CA THR A 710 -25.69 2.88 9.02
C THR A 710 -26.11 1.55 8.40
N VAL A 711 -27.42 1.29 8.44
CA VAL A 711 -28.08 0.14 7.78
C VAL A 711 -27.99 0.20 6.25
N GLU A 712 -27.60 1.34 5.67
CA GLU A 712 -27.32 1.49 4.23
C GLU A 712 -25.84 1.20 3.87
N GLY A 713 -24.93 1.21 4.86
CA GLY A 713 -23.51 0.97 4.73
C GLY A 713 -22.69 2.18 4.24
N THR A 714 -21.36 2.05 4.27
CA THR A 714 -20.45 3.11 3.82
C THR A 714 -20.59 3.40 2.32
N ASP A 715 -20.63 4.68 1.95
CA ASP A 715 -20.67 5.13 0.56
C ASP A 715 -19.26 5.42 0.00
N SER A 716 -19.07 5.23 -1.31
CA SER A 716 -17.82 5.49 -2.04
C SER A 716 -17.50 6.99 -2.23
N SER A 717 -18.25 7.88 -1.59
CA SER A 717 -18.25 9.34 -1.82
C SER A 717 -17.13 10.12 -1.15
N LEU A 718 -16.44 9.56 -0.14
CA LEU A 718 -15.27 10.21 0.46
C LEU A 718 -14.25 10.58 -0.62
N ASN A 719 -13.79 11.84 -0.61
CA ASN A 719 -13.05 12.45 -1.72
C ASN A 719 -11.56 12.05 -1.78
N LEU A 720 -11.28 10.75 -1.83
CA LEU A 720 -9.94 10.19 -1.98
C LEU A 720 -9.46 10.22 -3.43
N ALA A 721 -8.13 10.21 -3.61
CA ALA A 721 -7.45 10.05 -4.90
C ALA A 721 -7.65 8.68 -5.56
N SER A 722 -8.37 7.76 -4.92
CA SER A 722 -8.78 6.45 -5.42
C SER A 722 -10.32 6.32 -5.43
N ILE A 723 -10.84 5.42 -6.26
CA ILE A 723 -12.27 5.07 -6.28
C ILE A 723 -12.41 3.55 -6.17
N SER A 724 -12.95 3.06 -5.04
CA SER A 724 -13.47 1.69 -4.97
C SER A 724 -14.99 1.70 -4.78
N VAL A 725 -15.67 0.75 -5.42
CA VAL A 725 -17.11 0.51 -5.27
C VAL A 725 -17.29 -0.97 -4.94
N GLY A 726 -17.56 -1.27 -3.67
CA GLY A 726 -17.69 -2.64 -3.17
C GLY A 726 -18.91 -3.39 -3.69
N SER A 727 -19.93 -2.67 -4.18
CA SER A 727 -21.18 -3.23 -4.70
C SER A 727 -21.74 -2.44 -5.89
N LEU A 728 -21.53 -2.94 -7.12
CA LEU A 728 -22.12 -2.41 -8.35
C LEU A 728 -23.29 -3.29 -8.84
N ALA A 729 -24.53 -2.90 -8.54
CA ALA A 729 -25.71 -3.49 -9.18
C ALA A 729 -26.01 -2.81 -10.52
N GLY A 730 -25.26 -3.21 -11.55
CA GLY A 730 -25.47 -2.74 -12.93
C GLY A 730 -24.85 -1.39 -13.21
N THR A 731 -25.27 -0.32 -12.50
CA THR A 731 -24.74 1.05 -12.65
C THR A 731 -24.57 1.74 -11.30
N ALA A 732 -23.46 2.46 -11.13
CA ALA A 732 -23.19 3.33 -9.98
C ALA A 732 -22.58 4.66 -10.45
N GLN A 733 -22.74 5.72 -9.65
CA GLN A 733 -22.14 7.03 -9.90
C GLN A 733 -21.34 7.47 -8.69
N VAL A 734 -20.09 7.89 -8.91
CA VAL A 734 -19.20 8.42 -7.86
C VAL A 734 -18.75 9.80 -8.26
N THR A 735 -18.96 10.79 -7.40
CA THR A 735 -18.49 12.16 -7.59
C THR A 735 -17.17 12.37 -6.85
N ARG A 736 -16.29 13.19 -7.43
CA ARG A 736 -15.05 13.68 -6.83
C ARG A 736 -14.90 15.17 -7.10
N THR A 737 -14.27 15.87 -6.16
CA THR A 737 -13.91 17.29 -6.28
C THR A 737 -12.40 17.40 -6.32
N VAL A 738 -11.85 18.04 -7.35
CA VAL A 738 -10.41 18.29 -7.47
C VAL A 738 -10.09 19.77 -7.40
N THR A 739 -9.04 20.10 -6.66
CA THR A 739 -8.44 21.44 -6.60
C THR A 739 -7.22 21.49 -7.49
N SER A 740 -7.07 22.53 -8.31
CA SER A 740 -5.86 22.71 -9.12
C SER A 740 -4.76 23.47 -8.38
N THR A 741 -3.51 23.01 -8.48
CA THR A 741 -2.34 23.70 -7.92
C THR A 741 -1.89 24.88 -8.78
N GLU A 742 -2.32 24.96 -10.04
CA GLU A 742 -2.10 26.09 -10.94
C GLU A 742 -3.26 26.37 -11.91
N ALA A 743 -3.02 27.13 -13.00
CA ALA A 743 -4.01 27.51 -13.99
C ALA A 743 -3.95 26.62 -15.25
N GLY A 744 -4.61 25.46 -15.21
CA GLY A 744 -4.54 24.42 -16.25
C GLY A 744 -5.85 24.16 -17.02
N THR A 745 -5.80 23.20 -17.94
CA THR A 745 -7.00 22.58 -18.52
C THR A 745 -6.75 21.10 -18.75
N TYR A 746 -7.37 20.29 -17.90
CA TYR A 746 -7.18 18.85 -17.83
C TYR A 746 -8.28 18.15 -18.63
N THR A 747 -7.88 17.16 -19.42
CA THR A 747 -8.79 16.29 -20.17
C THR A 747 -8.63 14.86 -19.67
N VAL A 748 -9.73 14.14 -19.48
CA VAL A 748 -9.68 12.76 -19.01
C VAL A 748 -9.23 11.81 -20.13
N ALA A 749 -8.31 10.89 -19.81
CA ALA A 749 -7.92 9.81 -20.70
C ALA A 749 -9.06 8.77 -20.87
N PRO A 750 -9.06 7.96 -21.94
CA PRO A 750 -9.94 6.80 -22.05
C PRO A 750 -9.67 5.81 -20.90
N ILE A 751 -10.70 5.49 -20.13
CA ILE A 751 -10.62 4.51 -19.04
C ILE A 751 -10.87 3.11 -19.62
N GLU A 752 -9.94 2.19 -19.36
CA GLU A 752 -10.09 0.77 -19.70
C GLU A 752 -10.31 -0.04 -18.39
N MET A 753 -11.40 -0.82 -18.34
CA MET A 753 -11.74 -1.74 -17.24
C MET A 753 -12.39 -2.99 -17.83
N ASP A 754 -11.98 -4.17 -17.37
CA ASP A 754 -12.40 -5.41 -18.04
C ASP A 754 -13.87 -5.75 -17.74
N GLY A 755 -14.73 -5.64 -18.75
CA GLY A 755 -16.17 -5.89 -18.64
C GLY A 755 -16.99 -4.82 -17.91
N VAL A 756 -16.41 -3.66 -17.59
CA VAL A 756 -17.09 -2.46 -17.05
C VAL A 756 -16.85 -1.27 -17.98
N THR A 757 -17.88 -0.47 -18.25
CA THR A 757 -17.73 0.84 -18.90
C THR A 757 -17.67 1.92 -17.83
N ALA A 758 -16.62 2.75 -17.84
CA ALA A 758 -16.52 3.94 -17.01
C ALA A 758 -16.57 5.20 -17.89
N THR A 759 -17.40 6.18 -17.53
CA THR A 759 -17.49 7.47 -18.25
C THR A 759 -17.50 8.64 -17.28
N VAL A 760 -16.75 9.70 -17.60
CA VAL A 760 -16.58 10.88 -16.75
C VAL A 760 -17.24 12.10 -17.37
N GLU A 761 -18.08 12.79 -16.61
CA GLU A 761 -18.72 14.06 -16.99
C GLU A 761 -18.47 15.13 -15.90
N PRO A 762 -18.03 16.35 -16.27
CA PRO A 762 -17.55 16.74 -17.60
C PRO A 762 -16.23 16.02 -17.94
N SER A 763 -15.95 15.75 -19.22
CA SER A 763 -14.69 15.12 -19.65
C SER A 763 -13.49 16.09 -19.72
N THR A 764 -13.65 17.34 -19.26
CA THR A 764 -12.64 18.40 -19.30
C THR A 764 -12.88 19.39 -18.16
N LEU A 765 -11.83 19.71 -17.41
CA LEU A 765 -11.83 20.68 -16.30
C LEU A 765 -10.90 21.85 -16.66
N THR A 766 -11.27 23.09 -16.34
CA THR A 766 -10.54 24.30 -16.76
C THR A 766 -10.44 25.31 -15.62
N PHE A 767 -9.23 25.49 -15.08
CA PHE A 767 -8.96 26.27 -13.88
C PHE A 767 -8.29 27.61 -14.26
N GLY A 768 -8.77 28.71 -13.70
CA GLY A 768 -8.23 30.05 -13.92
C GLY A 768 -7.03 30.40 -13.03
N ALA A 769 -6.87 29.71 -11.90
CA ALA A 769 -5.81 29.91 -10.92
C ALA A 769 -5.69 28.70 -9.97
N ALA A 770 -4.56 28.64 -9.25
CA ALA A 770 -4.38 27.77 -8.10
C ALA A 770 -5.49 27.96 -7.04
N GLY A 771 -5.94 26.87 -6.42
CA GLY A 771 -7.00 26.87 -5.41
C GLY A 771 -8.43 26.95 -5.97
N GLU A 772 -8.61 26.96 -7.28
CA GLU A 772 -9.94 26.73 -7.88
C GLU A 772 -10.29 25.24 -7.82
N LYS A 773 -11.54 24.92 -7.41
CA LYS A 773 -12.07 23.56 -7.31
C LYS A 773 -13.11 23.27 -8.39
N GLN A 774 -13.15 22.05 -8.91
CA GLN A 774 -14.20 21.57 -9.83
C GLN A 774 -14.59 20.12 -9.54
N ASP A 775 -15.88 19.84 -9.70
CA ASP A 775 -16.46 18.52 -9.50
C ASP A 775 -16.52 17.74 -10.82
N TYR A 776 -16.29 16.43 -10.76
CA TYR A 776 -16.59 15.50 -11.84
C TYR A 776 -17.29 14.25 -11.31
N THR A 777 -18.08 13.59 -12.16
CA THR A 777 -18.77 12.34 -11.80
C THR A 777 -18.34 11.21 -12.73
N VAL A 778 -17.84 10.13 -12.16
CA VAL A 778 -17.61 8.85 -12.85
C VAL A 778 -18.90 8.05 -12.78
N THR A 779 -19.38 7.58 -13.93
CA THR A 779 -20.46 6.59 -14.02
C THR A 779 -19.85 5.26 -14.43
N PHE A 780 -19.98 4.25 -13.56
CA PHE A 780 -19.61 2.87 -13.85
C PHE A 780 -20.85 2.10 -14.30
N THR A 781 -20.69 1.26 -15.32
CA THR A 781 -21.77 0.39 -15.82
C THR A 781 -21.21 -0.98 -16.20
N ARG A 782 -21.69 -2.03 -15.54
CA ARG A 782 -21.32 -3.42 -15.83
C ARG A 782 -21.80 -3.79 -17.25
N THR A 783 -20.98 -4.52 -17.99
CA THR A 783 -21.34 -5.06 -19.31
C THR A 783 -21.15 -6.57 -19.39
N THR A 784 -19.96 -7.08 -19.06
CA THR A 784 -19.64 -8.52 -19.06
C THR A 784 -18.73 -8.94 -17.90
N ALA A 785 -18.40 -8.04 -16.97
CA ALA A 785 -17.59 -8.37 -15.81
C ALA A 785 -18.23 -9.47 -14.96
N ALA A 786 -17.38 -10.33 -14.39
CA ALA A 786 -17.81 -11.38 -13.48
C ALA A 786 -18.53 -10.78 -12.25
N LEU A 787 -19.47 -11.53 -11.70
CA LEU A 787 -20.07 -11.19 -10.42
C LEU A 787 -19.10 -11.57 -9.30
N ASP A 788 -19.10 -10.78 -8.23
CA ASP A 788 -18.30 -10.99 -7.02
C ASP A 788 -16.78 -11.04 -7.24
N GLN A 789 -16.32 -10.38 -8.31
CA GLN A 789 -14.92 -10.14 -8.61
C GLN A 789 -14.75 -8.67 -8.98
N PHE A 790 -13.68 -8.03 -8.49
CA PHE A 790 -13.39 -6.64 -8.85
C PHE A 790 -12.87 -6.56 -10.29
N ALA A 791 -13.49 -5.70 -11.09
CA ALA A 791 -12.88 -5.15 -12.29
C ALA A 791 -12.06 -3.91 -11.90
N THR A 792 -10.83 -3.82 -12.37
CA THR A 792 -9.88 -2.75 -12.02
C THR A 792 -9.49 -1.92 -13.24
N GLY A 793 -8.90 -0.75 -13.00
CA GLY A 793 -8.39 0.14 -14.04
C GLY A 793 -7.92 1.47 -13.45
N TYR A 794 -7.76 2.48 -14.30
CA TYR A 794 -7.28 3.81 -13.89
C TYR A 794 -8.03 4.95 -14.58
N LEU A 795 -8.23 6.04 -13.85
CA LEU A 795 -8.62 7.35 -14.37
C LEU A 795 -7.36 8.23 -14.40
N THR A 796 -7.12 8.94 -15.50
CA THR A 796 -6.03 9.93 -15.60
C THR A 796 -6.56 11.25 -16.16
N TRP A 797 -6.31 12.34 -15.46
CA TRP A 797 -6.50 13.71 -15.92
C TRP A 797 -5.19 14.27 -16.46
N SER A 798 -5.16 14.69 -17.73
CA SER A 798 -3.94 15.20 -18.37
C SER A 798 -4.12 16.60 -18.94
N ASP A 799 -3.18 17.51 -18.67
CA ASP A 799 -3.03 18.79 -19.38
C ASP A 799 -1.94 18.76 -20.47
N GLY A 800 -1.20 17.65 -20.58
CA GLY A 800 -0.05 17.47 -21.45
C GLY A 800 1.32 17.77 -20.82
N THR A 801 1.35 18.12 -19.53
CA THR A 801 2.54 18.28 -18.68
C THR A 801 2.41 17.38 -17.45
N HIS A 802 1.26 17.42 -16.78
CA HIS A 802 0.91 16.62 -15.61
C HIS A 802 -0.09 15.52 -16.02
N ASP A 803 0.12 14.30 -15.52
CA ASP A 803 -0.79 13.14 -15.67
C ASP A 803 -1.28 12.71 -14.29
N VAL A 804 -2.39 13.29 -13.82
CA VAL A 804 -2.96 13.08 -12.48
C VAL A 804 -3.78 11.79 -12.48
N ARG A 805 -3.27 10.76 -11.79
CA ARG A 805 -3.77 9.39 -11.83
C ARG A 805 -4.61 9.02 -10.61
N SER A 806 -5.60 8.14 -10.80
CA SER A 806 -6.44 7.58 -9.75
C SER A 806 -6.75 6.10 -10.02
N PRO A 807 -6.42 5.16 -9.12
CA PRO A 807 -6.79 3.76 -9.26
C PRO A 807 -8.29 3.56 -9.06
N LEU A 808 -8.86 2.65 -9.86
CA LEU A 808 -10.27 2.30 -9.89
C LEU A 808 -10.44 0.81 -9.57
N ALA A 809 -11.37 0.48 -8.68
CA ALA A 809 -11.81 -0.90 -8.44
C ALA A 809 -13.33 -0.95 -8.29
N VAL A 810 -14.00 -1.86 -9.00
CA VAL A 810 -15.46 -1.99 -8.90
C VAL A 810 -15.87 -3.46 -8.92
N ARG A 811 -16.56 -3.92 -7.87
CA ARG A 811 -17.10 -5.29 -7.76
C ARG A 811 -18.56 -5.32 -8.20
N PRO A 812 -18.90 -5.95 -9.34
CA PRO A 812 -20.29 -6.14 -9.72
C PRO A 812 -20.94 -7.22 -8.85
N VAL A 813 -22.11 -6.92 -8.29
CA VAL A 813 -22.91 -7.86 -7.49
C VAL A 813 -24.09 -8.37 -8.29
N GLN A 814 -24.69 -9.50 -7.89
CA GLN A 814 -25.85 -10.05 -8.59
C GLN A 814 -27.09 -9.14 -8.51
N LEU A 815 -27.33 -8.55 -7.34
CA LEU A 815 -28.39 -7.56 -7.09
C LEU A 815 -28.01 -6.66 -5.90
N GLN A 816 -28.68 -5.52 -5.81
CA GLN A 816 -28.66 -4.62 -4.65
C GLN A 816 -30.11 -4.38 -4.22
N ALA A 817 -30.38 -4.63 -2.95
CA ALA A 817 -31.68 -4.42 -2.30
C ALA A 817 -31.46 -3.65 -0.99
N PRO A 818 -32.46 -2.94 -0.46
CA PRO A 818 -32.38 -2.41 0.89
C PRO A 818 -32.20 -3.56 1.89
N ALA A 819 -31.32 -3.38 2.88
CA ALA A 819 -31.13 -4.35 3.95
C ALA A 819 -32.42 -4.52 4.78
N GLU A 820 -33.17 -3.43 5.00
CA GLU A 820 -34.45 -3.46 5.72
C GLU A 820 -35.50 -2.51 5.14
N VAL A 821 -36.78 -2.86 5.30
CA VAL A 821 -37.94 -2.00 5.03
C VAL A 821 -38.98 -2.06 6.14
N ALA A 822 -39.39 -0.91 6.67
CA ALA A 822 -40.41 -0.83 7.74
C ALA A 822 -41.86 -0.68 7.20
N GLY A 823 -42.86 -1.19 7.92
CA GLY A 823 -44.29 -1.11 7.60
C GLY A 823 -45.20 -1.03 8.84
N GLU A 824 -46.49 -0.71 8.61
CA GLU A 824 -47.47 -0.45 9.69
C GLU A 824 -48.79 -1.22 9.53
N GLY A 825 -49.43 -1.53 10.66
CA GLY A 825 -50.78 -2.08 10.77
C GLY A 825 -50.84 -3.61 10.78
N ALA A 826 -51.84 -4.17 11.47
CA ALA A 826 -52.09 -5.62 11.54
C ALA A 826 -52.37 -6.31 10.17
N THR A 827 -52.54 -5.53 9.10
CA THR A 827 -52.62 -5.97 7.71
C THR A 827 -52.23 -4.78 6.83
N GLY A 828 -51.25 -4.97 5.94
CA GLY A 828 -50.66 -3.89 5.16
C GLY A 828 -49.72 -4.41 4.06
N GLU A 829 -49.09 -3.46 3.36
CA GLU A 829 -48.13 -3.74 2.29
C GLU A 829 -47.03 -2.66 2.27
N LYS A 830 -45.80 -3.07 1.95
CA LYS A 830 -44.62 -2.21 1.79
C LYS A 830 -44.00 -2.50 0.43
N ALA A 831 -44.06 -1.51 -0.45
CA ALA A 831 -43.31 -1.50 -1.69
C ALA A 831 -41.87 -1.03 -1.44
N PHE A 832 -40.91 -1.64 -2.13
CA PHE A 832 -39.50 -1.29 -2.10
C PHE A 832 -38.80 -1.74 -3.39
N ASP A 833 -37.69 -1.10 -3.73
CA ASP A 833 -37.01 -1.29 -5.01
C ASP A 833 -35.76 -2.16 -4.88
N VAL A 834 -35.53 -3.02 -5.89
CA VAL A 834 -34.38 -3.90 -6.00
C VAL A 834 -33.73 -3.73 -7.37
N THR A 835 -32.45 -3.38 -7.40
CA THR A 835 -31.70 -3.14 -8.65
C THR A 835 -30.91 -4.39 -9.05
N ALA A 836 -31.10 -4.83 -10.29
CA ALA A 836 -30.49 -6.03 -10.82
C ALA A 836 -29.09 -5.79 -11.39
N GLY A 837 -28.07 -6.46 -10.86
CA GLY A 837 -26.69 -6.39 -11.37
C GLY A 837 -26.36 -7.43 -12.45
N ASP A 838 -27.24 -8.41 -12.68
CA ASP A 838 -27.29 -9.25 -13.87
C ASP A 838 -28.75 -9.47 -14.31
N ALA A 839 -28.99 -10.20 -15.39
CA ALA A 839 -30.34 -10.65 -15.74
C ALA A 839 -30.85 -11.65 -14.67
N LEU A 840 -31.84 -11.23 -13.89
CA LEU A 840 -32.44 -12.01 -12.81
C LEU A 840 -33.68 -12.79 -13.28
N ASP A 841 -33.85 -13.98 -12.71
CA ASP A 841 -35.10 -14.75 -12.71
C ASP A 841 -35.17 -15.55 -11.40
N LEU A 842 -35.10 -14.82 -10.27
CA LEU A 842 -34.91 -15.39 -8.93
C LEU A 842 -36.25 -15.70 -8.25
N PRO A 843 -36.52 -16.95 -7.81
CA PRO A 843 -37.70 -17.25 -7.02
C PRO A 843 -37.58 -16.58 -5.65
N LEU A 844 -38.57 -15.77 -5.27
CA LEU A 844 -38.57 -15.13 -3.96
C LEU A 844 -39.29 -16.01 -2.95
N THR A 845 -38.75 -16.07 -1.73
CA THR A 845 -39.42 -16.70 -0.59
C THR A 845 -39.45 -15.74 0.59
N THR A 846 -40.23 -16.06 1.62
CA THR A 846 -40.45 -15.20 2.79
C THR A 846 -40.40 -16.00 4.07
N GLU A 847 -39.64 -15.51 5.05
CA GLU A 847 -39.53 -16.09 6.40
C GLU A 847 -40.13 -15.15 7.44
N GLY A 848 -40.57 -15.70 8.58
CA GLY A 848 -41.41 -14.99 9.55
C GLY A 848 -42.89 -14.93 9.11
N LEU A 849 -43.70 -14.00 9.62
CA LEU A 849 -43.37 -12.95 10.58
C LEU A 849 -43.24 -13.51 12.01
N ALA A 850 -42.10 -13.28 12.66
CA ALA A 850 -41.89 -13.58 14.08
C ALA A 850 -42.36 -12.38 14.92
N ALA A 851 -43.14 -12.65 15.98
CA ALA A 851 -43.52 -11.61 16.94
C ALA A 851 -42.31 -11.23 17.82
N GLY A 852 -42.14 -9.92 18.07
CA GLY A 852 -41.12 -9.43 18.99
C GLY A 852 -41.41 -9.87 20.43
N GLN A 853 -40.50 -10.63 21.02
CA GLN A 853 -40.52 -10.95 22.44
C GLN A 853 -39.90 -9.78 23.21
N VAL A 854 -40.77 -8.90 23.71
CA VAL A 854 -40.36 -7.68 24.42
C VAL A 854 -40.07 -7.98 25.89
N ALA A 855 -38.82 -7.73 26.29
CA ALA A 855 -38.43 -7.44 27.66
C ALA A 855 -38.28 -5.92 27.85
N SER A 856 -38.35 -5.45 29.10
CA SER A 856 -38.00 -4.07 29.44
C SER A 856 -37.25 -4.08 30.77
N GLY A 857 -36.27 -3.21 30.90
CA GLY A 857 -35.46 -3.06 32.11
C GLY A 857 -35.11 -1.61 32.38
N SER A 858 -34.30 -1.40 33.41
CA SER A 858 -33.88 -0.06 33.83
C SER A 858 -32.56 -0.12 34.60
N GLY A 859 -31.64 0.78 34.31
CA GLY A 859 -30.36 0.91 35.00
C GLY A 859 -29.96 2.36 35.22
N THR A 860 -28.66 2.56 35.40
CA THR A 860 -27.99 3.87 35.55
C THR A 860 -26.58 3.71 35.01
N ALA A 861 -25.98 4.73 34.40
CA ALA A 861 -24.61 4.64 33.87
C ALA A 861 -23.61 4.04 34.88
N GLY A 862 -22.85 3.01 34.47
CA GLY A 862 -21.92 2.25 35.32
C GLY A 862 -22.59 1.32 36.36
N ALA A 863 -23.82 0.87 36.10
CA ALA A 863 -24.45 -0.21 36.86
C ALA A 863 -23.85 -1.59 36.50
N ALA A 864 -24.40 -2.68 37.06
CA ALA A 864 -24.20 -4.00 36.50
C ALA A 864 -25.18 -4.22 35.34
N ALA A 865 -24.71 -4.85 34.25
CA ALA A 865 -25.52 -5.13 33.08
C ALA A 865 -26.80 -5.92 33.41
N ALA A 866 -27.86 -5.68 32.65
CA ALA A 866 -29.16 -6.32 32.83
C ALA A 866 -29.28 -7.61 32.00
N GLU A 867 -29.17 -8.76 32.66
CA GLU A 867 -29.27 -10.09 32.05
C GLU A 867 -30.72 -10.47 31.67
N THR A 868 -30.92 -10.88 30.41
CA THR A 868 -32.17 -11.43 29.86
C THR A 868 -31.86 -12.78 29.18
N PRO A 869 -32.29 -13.93 29.74
CA PRO A 869 -32.06 -15.23 29.12
C PRO A 869 -32.95 -15.43 27.89
N VAL A 870 -32.40 -16.02 26.82
CA VAL A 870 -33.11 -16.32 25.57
C VAL A 870 -32.74 -17.71 25.04
N THR A 871 -33.76 -18.49 24.66
CA THR A 871 -33.61 -19.85 24.11
C THR A 871 -33.72 -19.81 22.60
N ILE A 872 -32.67 -20.21 21.87
CA ILE A 872 -32.70 -20.34 20.41
C ILE A 872 -33.08 -21.80 20.05
N ALA A 873 -34.16 -21.97 19.29
CA ALA A 873 -34.72 -23.28 18.97
C ALA A 873 -34.03 -23.95 17.77
N GLU A 874 -34.00 -25.30 17.75
CA GLU A 874 -33.53 -26.08 16.60
C GLU A 874 -34.40 -25.81 15.37
N GLY A 875 -33.80 -25.18 14.34
CA GLY A 875 -34.49 -24.77 13.12
C GLY A 875 -34.83 -23.27 13.03
N THR A 876 -34.45 -22.46 14.01
CA THR A 876 -34.45 -20.99 13.89
C THR A 876 -33.56 -20.59 12.70
N THR A 877 -34.11 -19.94 11.68
CA THR A 877 -33.35 -19.57 10.46
C THR A 877 -32.55 -18.28 10.65
N HIS A 878 -32.97 -17.44 11.59
CA HIS A 878 -32.35 -16.17 11.94
C HIS A 878 -32.85 -15.70 13.32
N ALA A 879 -32.01 -15.01 14.08
CA ALA A 879 -32.35 -14.38 15.35
C ALA A 879 -31.83 -12.93 15.39
N ARG A 880 -32.73 -11.99 15.68
CA ARG A 880 -32.39 -10.57 15.90
C ARG A 880 -32.72 -10.15 17.32
N PHE A 881 -31.87 -9.32 17.90
CA PHE A 881 -32.06 -8.70 19.20
C PHE A 881 -31.89 -7.19 19.04
N VAL A 882 -32.94 -6.42 19.31
CA VAL A 882 -32.94 -4.94 19.21
C VAL A 882 -33.10 -4.33 20.60
N LEU A 883 -32.17 -3.48 20.98
CA LEU A 883 -32.23 -2.62 22.16
C LEU A 883 -32.71 -1.22 21.74
N ASP A 884 -33.64 -0.66 22.50
CA ASP A 884 -34.35 0.60 22.26
C ASP A 884 -34.39 1.39 23.58
N SER A 885 -33.72 2.54 23.65
CA SER A 885 -33.60 3.37 24.84
C SER A 885 -34.72 4.41 24.95
N ALA A 886 -35.26 4.59 26.16
CA ALA A 886 -36.19 5.69 26.44
C ALA A 886 -35.51 7.08 26.57
N ASP A 887 -34.19 7.15 26.39
CA ASP A 887 -33.37 8.36 26.32
C ASP A 887 -32.40 8.24 25.13
N ASP A 888 -32.73 8.90 24.02
CA ASP A 888 -31.94 8.99 22.77
C ASP A 888 -30.54 9.62 22.97
N THR A 889 -30.21 10.06 24.20
CA THR A 889 -28.90 10.60 24.58
C THR A 889 -28.14 9.72 25.60
N ALA A 890 -28.64 8.50 25.82
CA ALA A 890 -27.92 7.43 26.48
C ALA A 890 -26.93 6.73 25.53
N ASP A 891 -26.20 5.77 26.09
CA ASP A 891 -25.13 5.01 25.46
C ASP A 891 -25.15 3.62 26.14
N LEU A 892 -25.70 2.62 25.44
CA LEU A 892 -26.12 1.32 26.01
C LEU A 892 -25.64 0.14 25.15
N ASP A 893 -24.67 -0.63 25.61
CA ASP A 893 -24.20 -1.81 24.88
C ASP A 893 -25.19 -2.98 24.92
N LEU A 894 -25.28 -3.74 23.83
CA LEU A 894 -25.96 -5.04 23.77
C LEU A 894 -24.96 -6.18 23.53
N LEU A 895 -24.87 -7.13 24.45
CA LEU A 895 -23.99 -8.30 24.32
C LEU A 895 -24.81 -9.60 24.41
N LEU A 896 -24.45 -10.60 23.61
CA LEU A 896 -25.07 -11.92 23.59
C LEU A 896 -24.04 -12.98 23.94
N TYR A 897 -24.25 -13.70 25.04
CA TYR A 897 -23.41 -14.81 25.49
C TYR A 897 -24.12 -16.15 25.34
N THR A 898 -23.38 -17.23 25.10
CA THR A 898 -23.88 -18.59 25.38
C THR A 898 -24.09 -18.76 26.89
N ALA A 899 -25.12 -19.49 27.29
CA ALA A 899 -25.34 -19.81 28.70
C ALA A 899 -24.60 -21.10 29.12
N ASP A 900 -24.07 -21.10 30.34
CA ASP A 900 -23.45 -22.26 30.97
C ASP A 900 -24.50 -23.27 31.50
N ALA A 901 -24.04 -24.33 32.18
CA ALA A 901 -24.90 -25.38 32.70
C ALA A 901 -25.80 -24.97 33.89
N ASP A 902 -25.52 -23.84 34.55
CA ASP A 902 -26.34 -23.25 35.61
C ASP A 902 -27.17 -22.04 35.10
N GLY A 903 -26.95 -21.59 33.86
CA GLY A 903 -27.70 -20.54 33.15
C GLY A 903 -27.02 -19.16 33.15
N ALA A 904 -25.72 -19.08 33.49
CA ALA A 904 -24.95 -17.84 33.52
C ALA A 904 -24.20 -17.58 32.19
N PRO A 905 -23.78 -16.34 31.89
CA PRO A 905 -22.97 -16.04 30.69
C PRO A 905 -21.61 -16.78 30.70
N ASP A 906 -21.29 -17.46 29.58
CA ASP A 906 -20.05 -18.25 29.41
C ASP A 906 -19.11 -17.64 28.34
N GLN A 907 -19.51 -17.72 27.06
CA GLN A 907 -18.71 -17.20 25.93
C GLN A 907 -19.51 -16.17 25.15
N LEU A 908 -18.86 -15.06 24.76
CA LEU A 908 -19.47 -14.05 23.91
C LEU A 908 -19.73 -14.67 22.52
N ALA A 909 -20.99 -14.66 22.09
CA ALA A 909 -21.44 -15.16 20.79
C ALA A 909 -21.58 -14.02 19.77
N ALA A 910 -21.99 -12.82 20.21
CA ALA A 910 -22.02 -11.59 19.44
C ALA A 910 -22.16 -10.38 20.38
N SER A 911 -21.88 -9.17 19.87
CA SER A 911 -22.11 -7.91 20.57
C SER A 911 -22.34 -6.78 19.56
N SER A 912 -23.12 -5.79 19.98
CA SER A 912 -23.31 -4.51 19.31
C SER A 912 -23.13 -3.43 20.39
N ALA A 913 -22.13 -2.58 20.23
CA ALA A 913 -21.52 -1.78 21.30
C ALA A 913 -20.92 -0.51 20.67
N THR A 914 -21.81 0.38 20.23
CA THR A 914 -21.52 1.64 19.54
C THR A 914 -21.82 2.82 20.47
N GLY A 915 -21.52 4.06 20.05
CA GLY A 915 -21.90 5.26 20.81
C GLY A 915 -23.39 5.62 20.74
N SER A 916 -24.27 4.61 20.62
CA SER A 916 -25.70 4.73 20.38
C SER A 916 -26.51 4.44 21.65
N ALA A 917 -27.71 5.01 21.71
CA ALA A 917 -28.69 4.63 22.72
C ALA A 917 -29.39 3.30 22.36
N ASP A 918 -29.41 2.94 21.07
CA ASP A 918 -30.10 1.80 20.49
C ASP A 918 -29.10 0.86 19.78
N GLU A 919 -29.24 -0.46 19.97
CA GLU A 919 -28.27 -1.47 19.49
C GLU A 919 -28.95 -2.67 18.82
N GLN A 920 -28.26 -3.33 17.88
CA GLN A 920 -28.82 -4.49 17.17
C GLN A 920 -27.82 -5.63 16.94
N ILE A 921 -28.12 -6.81 17.48
CA ILE A 921 -27.42 -8.06 17.13
C ILE A 921 -28.28 -8.84 16.13
N ASP A 922 -27.69 -9.20 14.99
CA ASP A 922 -28.24 -10.11 13.99
C ASP A 922 -27.43 -11.42 13.93
N LEU A 923 -28.10 -12.57 13.98
CA LEU A 923 -27.49 -13.90 13.81
C LEU A 923 -28.24 -14.71 12.74
N ASP A 924 -27.53 -15.11 11.69
CA ASP A 924 -28.04 -16.03 10.68
C ASP A 924 -27.75 -17.51 10.99
N ALA A 925 -28.76 -18.36 10.81
CA ALA A 925 -28.76 -19.78 11.15
C ALA A 925 -28.09 -20.10 12.52
N PRO A 926 -28.47 -19.43 13.62
CA PRO A 926 -27.82 -19.55 14.92
C PRO A 926 -27.87 -20.98 15.47
N ALA A 927 -26.86 -21.34 16.25
CA ALA A 927 -26.85 -22.63 16.94
C ALA A 927 -28.00 -22.73 17.96
N ALA A 928 -28.65 -23.89 18.01
CA ALA A 928 -29.71 -24.14 18.97
C ALA A 928 -29.13 -24.30 20.39
N GLY A 929 -29.63 -23.53 21.35
CA GLY A 929 -29.06 -23.47 22.70
C GLY A 929 -29.72 -22.44 23.60
N GLU A 930 -29.24 -22.37 24.84
CA GLU A 930 -29.58 -21.32 25.80
C GLU A 930 -28.52 -20.22 25.72
N TYR A 931 -28.96 -18.97 25.73
CA TYR A 931 -28.14 -17.76 25.63
C TYR A 931 -28.57 -16.74 26.68
N VAL A 932 -27.73 -15.74 26.94
CA VAL A 932 -28.04 -14.58 27.80
C VAL A 932 -27.71 -13.30 27.05
N LEU A 933 -28.69 -12.43 26.89
CA LEU A 933 -28.49 -11.05 26.46
C LEU A 933 -28.15 -10.20 27.68
N LEU A 934 -27.11 -9.39 27.59
CA LEU A 934 -26.71 -8.39 28.58
C LEU A 934 -26.91 -7.02 27.94
N VAL A 935 -27.62 -6.14 28.64
CA VAL A 935 -27.64 -4.70 28.34
C VAL A 935 -26.72 -4.01 29.33
N ASP A 936 -25.60 -3.46 28.88
CA ASP A 936 -24.77 -2.59 29.72
C ASP A 936 -25.30 -1.15 29.68
N PHE A 937 -24.91 -0.36 30.67
CA PHE A 937 -25.30 1.03 30.82
C PHE A 937 -24.01 1.87 30.78
N TYR A 938 -23.42 2.02 29.60
CA TYR A 938 -22.11 2.64 29.44
C TYR A 938 -22.17 4.13 29.83
N SER A 939 -23.12 4.88 29.28
CA SER A 939 -23.31 6.31 29.55
C SER A 939 -24.79 6.75 29.51
N GLY A 940 -25.10 7.92 30.10
CA GLY A 940 -26.46 8.48 30.12
C GLY A 940 -26.83 9.21 31.43
N ALA A 941 -27.92 9.99 31.38
CA ALA A 941 -28.21 11.05 32.36
C ALA A 941 -29.24 10.70 33.45
N GLY A 942 -29.06 9.59 34.18
CA GLY A 942 -29.84 9.30 35.39
C GLY A 942 -30.29 7.85 35.49
N GLN A 943 -31.61 7.63 35.48
CA GLN A 943 -32.19 6.30 35.29
C GLN A 943 -32.42 6.11 33.78
N LEU A 944 -31.87 5.04 33.24
CA LEU A 944 -31.93 4.69 31.83
C LEU A 944 -32.90 3.51 31.71
N ASP A 945 -34.12 3.78 31.23
CA ASP A 945 -35.15 2.77 30.97
C ASP A 945 -35.00 2.28 29.53
N TYR A 946 -35.09 0.97 29.29
CA TYR A 946 -34.88 0.38 27.95
C TYR A 946 -35.91 -0.70 27.63
N THR A 947 -36.09 -0.93 26.33
CA THR A 947 -36.85 -2.02 25.71
C THR A 947 -35.87 -2.94 24.98
N LEU A 948 -35.98 -4.25 25.18
CA LEU A 948 -35.18 -5.26 24.47
C LEU A 948 -36.13 -6.22 23.75
N THR A 949 -36.12 -6.18 22.42
CA THR A 949 -37.03 -6.98 21.59
C THR A 949 -36.27 -8.10 20.87
N SER A 950 -36.60 -9.34 21.23
CA SER A 950 -36.03 -10.54 20.60
C SER A 950 -36.95 -11.09 19.50
N TYR A 951 -36.46 -11.18 18.27
CA TYR A 951 -37.17 -11.78 17.14
C TYR A 951 -36.49 -13.10 16.74
N LEU A 952 -37.18 -14.23 16.91
CA LEU A 952 -36.68 -15.54 16.52
C LEU A 952 -37.48 -16.05 15.32
N LEU A 953 -36.85 -16.16 14.14
CA LEU A 953 -37.47 -16.69 12.93
C LEU A 953 -37.48 -18.23 12.97
N ASP A 954 -38.29 -18.78 13.87
CA ASP A 954 -38.67 -20.20 13.87
C ASP A 954 -39.87 -20.43 12.94
N PRO A 955 -39.75 -21.26 11.88
CA PRO A 955 -40.86 -21.62 10.99
C PRO A 955 -42.07 -22.29 11.69
N ALA A 956 -41.90 -22.84 12.91
CA ALA A 956 -42.99 -23.36 13.71
C ALA A 956 -43.71 -22.30 14.58
N ALA A 957 -43.12 -21.12 14.76
CA ALA A 957 -43.63 -20.02 15.57
C ALA A 957 -44.18 -18.82 14.75
N ALA A 958 -44.03 -18.84 13.42
CA ALA A 958 -44.46 -17.75 12.53
C ALA A 958 -45.95 -17.36 12.69
N VAL A 959 -46.21 -16.05 12.69
CA VAL A 959 -47.51 -15.42 12.99
C VAL A 959 -48.06 -14.70 11.76
N GLY A 960 -49.39 -14.76 11.60
CA GLY A 960 -50.09 -14.15 10.46
C GLY A 960 -49.78 -14.86 9.14
N GLY A 961 -49.64 -14.09 8.06
CA GLY A 961 -49.13 -14.56 6.79
C GLY A 961 -48.44 -13.44 6.04
N LEU A 962 -47.16 -13.67 5.70
CA LEU A 962 -46.31 -12.82 4.87
C LEU A 962 -46.23 -13.39 3.45
N THR A 963 -46.21 -12.51 2.45
CA THR A 963 -46.04 -12.84 1.02
C THR A 963 -45.29 -11.70 0.32
N VAL A 964 -44.64 -12.00 -0.81
CA VAL A 964 -44.03 -11.00 -1.70
C VAL A 964 -44.58 -11.15 -3.12
N ASP A 965 -44.91 -10.02 -3.77
CA ASP A 965 -45.29 -9.94 -5.18
C ASP A 965 -44.33 -8.99 -5.94
N PRO A 966 -43.86 -9.36 -7.14
CA PRO A 966 -43.99 -10.68 -7.77
C PRO A 966 -43.25 -11.77 -6.98
N ALA A 967 -43.81 -12.97 -6.92
CA ALA A 967 -43.15 -14.14 -6.30
C ALA A 967 -41.90 -14.66 -7.06
N THR A 968 -41.42 -13.92 -8.06
CA THR A 968 -40.19 -14.16 -8.81
C THR A 968 -39.66 -12.81 -9.28
N LEU A 969 -38.44 -12.46 -8.87
CA LEU A 969 -37.74 -11.26 -9.29
C LEU A 969 -37.14 -11.51 -10.69
N SER A 970 -37.88 -11.12 -11.72
CA SER A 970 -37.44 -11.15 -13.11
C SER A 970 -37.12 -9.71 -13.57
N ALA A 971 -35.84 -9.39 -13.77
CA ALA A 971 -35.35 -8.05 -14.12
C ALA A 971 -34.11 -8.13 -15.03
N GLY A 972 -33.95 -7.19 -15.96
CA GLY A 972 -32.75 -7.07 -16.79
C GLY A 972 -31.55 -6.43 -16.07
N LEU A 973 -30.35 -6.56 -16.65
CA LEU A 973 -29.14 -5.87 -16.19
C LEU A 973 -29.37 -4.35 -16.07
N GLY A 974 -29.19 -3.82 -14.86
CA GLY A 974 -29.40 -2.40 -14.54
C GLY A 974 -30.87 -1.98 -14.43
N GLU A 975 -31.83 -2.91 -14.49
CA GLU A 975 -33.24 -2.62 -14.26
C GLU A 975 -33.56 -2.70 -12.76
N THR A 976 -34.20 -1.66 -12.24
CA THR A 976 -34.80 -1.67 -10.90
C THR A 976 -36.22 -2.23 -10.98
N ALA A 977 -36.51 -3.22 -10.14
CA ALA A 977 -37.84 -3.82 -10.00
C ALA A 977 -38.40 -3.55 -8.60
N THR A 978 -39.59 -2.96 -8.54
CA THR A 978 -40.33 -2.77 -7.29
C THR A 978 -40.94 -4.09 -6.84
N LEU A 979 -40.53 -4.57 -5.67
CA LEU A 979 -41.19 -5.65 -4.94
C LEU A 979 -42.20 -5.09 -3.95
N THR A 980 -43.24 -5.85 -3.65
CA THR A 980 -44.21 -5.51 -2.59
C THR A 980 -44.31 -6.67 -1.61
N ALA A 981 -43.85 -6.45 -0.37
CA ALA A 981 -44.12 -7.38 0.73
C ALA A 981 -45.48 -7.03 1.35
N SER A 982 -46.37 -8.01 1.45
CA SER A 982 -47.73 -7.86 2.00
C SER A 982 -47.94 -8.83 3.16
N TRP A 983 -48.51 -8.34 4.26
CA TRP A 983 -48.76 -9.10 5.48
C TRP A 983 -50.23 -9.03 5.92
N THR A 984 -50.70 -10.09 6.58
CA THR A 984 -52.09 -10.20 7.06
C THR A 984 -52.16 -10.89 8.42
N GLY A 985 -53.19 -10.53 9.21
CA GLY A 985 -53.59 -11.29 10.40
C GLY A 985 -52.62 -11.24 11.58
N LEU A 986 -51.85 -10.17 11.72
CA LEU A 986 -50.99 -9.97 12.89
C LEU A 986 -51.84 -9.56 14.12
N PRO A 987 -51.49 -10.02 15.33
CA PRO A 987 -51.93 -9.39 16.57
C PRO A 987 -51.62 -7.89 16.59
N TYR A 988 -52.49 -7.10 17.23
CA TYR A 988 -52.27 -5.68 17.53
C TYR A 988 -51.28 -5.50 18.70
N GLU A 989 -50.82 -4.26 18.90
CA GLU A 989 -49.95 -3.82 20.00
C GLU A 989 -48.59 -4.56 20.07
N GLN A 990 -48.09 -5.04 18.92
CA GLN A 990 -46.83 -5.76 18.77
C GLN A 990 -46.02 -5.33 17.54
N THR A 991 -44.69 -5.48 17.62
CA THR A 991 -43.77 -5.44 16.48
C THR A 991 -43.49 -6.86 15.96
N PHE A 992 -43.15 -6.95 14.68
CA PHE A 992 -42.85 -8.21 14.01
C PHE A 992 -41.66 -8.07 13.07
N LEU A 993 -40.83 -9.11 12.97
CA LEU A 993 -39.74 -9.21 12.00
C LEU A 993 -39.99 -10.38 11.04
N GLY A 994 -39.77 -10.14 9.75
CA GLY A 994 -39.71 -11.16 8.72
C GLY A 994 -38.62 -10.80 7.72
N ARG A 995 -38.47 -11.61 6.67
CA ARG A 995 -37.54 -11.28 5.58
C ARG A 995 -37.99 -11.85 4.24
N VAL A 996 -37.65 -11.13 3.17
CA VAL A 996 -37.70 -11.60 1.78
C VAL A 996 -36.33 -12.18 1.44
N VAL A 997 -36.30 -13.42 0.96
CA VAL A 997 -35.06 -14.15 0.60
C VAL A 997 -34.97 -14.26 -0.91
N TYR A 998 -33.83 -13.85 -1.48
CA TYR A 998 -33.62 -13.73 -2.94
C TYR A 998 -33.21 -15.06 -3.59
N GLY A 999 -33.97 -16.13 -3.35
CA GLY A 999 -33.64 -17.47 -3.82
C GLY A 999 -32.34 -18.00 -3.18
N ASP A 1000 -31.46 -18.58 -3.99
CA ASP A 1000 -30.21 -19.20 -3.52
C ASP A 1000 -29.01 -18.22 -3.42
N THR A 1001 -29.21 -16.89 -3.50
CA THR A 1001 -28.11 -15.90 -3.52
C THR A 1001 -27.50 -15.61 -2.14
N GLY A 1002 -28.17 -16.01 -1.06
CA GLY A 1002 -27.79 -15.68 0.32
C GLY A 1002 -28.14 -14.25 0.76
N GLN A 1003 -28.56 -13.36 -0.13
CA GLN A 1003 -29.06 -12.03 0.24
C GLN A 1003 -30.51 -12.09 0.76
N VAL A 1004 -30.84 -11.16 1.66
CA VAL A 1004 -32.19 -10.97 2.21
C VAL A 1004 -32.52 -9.48 2.36
N THR A 1005 -33.81 -9.14 2.38
CA THR A 1005 -34.33 -7.85 2.86
C THR A 1005 -35.21 -8.10 4.06
N TYR A 1006 -34.87 -7.53 5.21
CA TYR A 1006 -35.67 -7.59 6.42
C TYR A 1006 -36.93 -6.72 6.29
N LEU A 1007 -38.02 -7.18 6.92
CA LEU A 1007 -39.29 -6.47 7.01
C LEU A 1007 -39.67 -6.34 8.48
N THR A 1008 -39.63 -5.12 9.00
CA THR A 1008 -40.19 -4.78 10.32
C THR A 1008 -41.62 -4.27 10.16
N VAL A 1009 -42.53 -4.72 11.04
CA VAL A 1009 -43.94 -4.32 11.02
C VAL A 1009 -44.42 -3.93 12.42
N ALA A 1010 -44.83 -2.68 12.61
CA ALA A 1010 -45.53 -2.24 13.80
C ALA A 1010 -47.06 -2.38 13.61
N SER A 1011 -47.71 -3.31 14.30
CA SER A 1011 -49.12 -3.66 14.06
C SER A 1011 -50.16 -2.58 14.42
N GLY A 1012 -49.79 -1.59 15.23
CA GLY A 1012 -50.67 -0.52 15.73
C GLY A 1012 -51.66 -0.95 16.81
N GLU A 1013 -52.43 0.01 17.33
CA GLU A 1013 -53.51 -0.22 18.31
C GLU A 1013 -54.69 -1.03 17.71
N GLU A 1014 -55.44 -1.78 18.54
CA GLU A 1014 -56.68 -2.42 18.08
C GLU A 1014 -57.74 -1.35 17.72
N PRO A 1015 -58.29 -1.32 16.49
CA PRO A 1015 -59.20 -0.27 16.06
C PRO A 1015 -60.51 -0.28 16.85
N GLU A 1016 -60.90 0.87 17.42
CA GLU A 1016 -62.08 0.97 18.30
C GLU A 1016 -63.33 0.28 17.70
N PRO A 1017 -64.03 -0.57 18.47
CA PRO A 1017 -65.18 -1.30 17.97
C PRO A 1017 -66.30 -0.33 17.54
N PRO A 1018 -66.86 -0.47 16.32
CA PRO A 1018 -67.68 0.57 15.71
C PRO A 1018 -68.90 0.90 16.56
N THR A 1019 -68.98 2.16 17.00
CA THR A 1019 -70.01 2.68 17.90
C THR A 1019 -71.41 2.27 17.42
N PRO A 1020 -72.21 1.55 18.23
CA PRO A 1020 -73.51 1.04 17.81
C PRO A 1020 -74.43 2.16 17.30
N THR A 1021 -74.73 2.15 16.02
CA THR A 1021 -75.65 3.12 15.41
C THR A 1021 -77.08 2.83 15.88
N ASP A 1022 -77.64 3.76 16.66
CA ASP A 1022 -78.98 3.67 17.22
C ASP A 1022 -80.02 3.41 16.10
N PRO A 1023 -80.80 2.31 16.15
CA PRO A 1023 -81.75 1.98 15.10
C PRO A 1023 -82.94 2.94 15.11
N GLY A 1024 -82.79 4.04 14.37
CA GLY A 1024 -83.77 5.11 14.23
C GLY A 1024 -85.19 4.59 13.91
N PRO A 1025 -86.24 5.27 14.41
CA PRO A 1025 -87.60 4.72 14.43
C PRO A 1025 -88.14 4.42 13.02
N GLY A 1026 -88.68 3.21 12.87
CA GLY A 1026 -89.07 2.64 11.58
C GLY A 1026 -90.20 3.36 10.82
N PRO A 1027 -90.36 3.07 9.51
CA PRO A 1027 -91.19 3.86 8.60
C PRO A 1027 -92.69 3.72 8.85
N GLY A 1028 -93.36 4.85 9.10
CA GLY A 1028 -94.82 4.96 9.05
C GLY A 1028 -95.34 5.10 7.61
N PRO A 1029 -96.54 4.58 7.28
CA PRO A 1029 -97.12 4.70 5.95
C PRO A 1029 -97.68 6.12 5.66
N GLY A 1030 -97.44 6.65 4.46
CA GLY A 1030 -98.10 7.87 3.97
C GLY A 1030 -99.62 7.67 3.74
N PRO A 1031 -100.40 8.76 3.54
CA PRO A 1031 -100.37 9.42 2.22
C PRO A 1031 -100.72 10.93 2.19
N GLY A 1032 -100.54 11.58 1.03
CA GLY A 1032 -101.30 12.79 0.64
C GLY A 1032 -100.45 13.97 0.11
N PRO A 1033 -100.96 14.85 -0.78
CA PRO A 1033 -100.08 15.62 -1.68
C PRO A 1033 -100.20 17.16 -1.68
N GLY A 1034 -99.02 17.82 -1.69
CA GLY A 1034 -98.76 19.13 -2.31
C GLY A 1034 -99.22 20.40 -1.57
N PRO A 1035 -98.90 21.61 -2.11
CA PRO A 1035 -98.07 21.93 -3.28
C PRO A 1035 -96.74 22.64 -2.92
N GLY A 1036 -95.90 22.96 -3.93
CA GLY A 1036 -94.72 23.85 -3.80
C GLY A 1036 -95.09 25.36 -3.84
N PRO A 1037 -94.17 26.30 -4.15
CA PRO A 1037 -92.86 26.14 -4.82
C PRO A 1037 -91.66 26.85 -4.11
N GLY A 1038 -90.43 26.79 -4.68
CA GLY A 1038 -89.32 27.66 -4.24
C GLY A 1038 -87.88 27.30 -4.65
N GLN A 1039 -87.53 27.29 -5.95
CA GLN A 1039 -86.14 27.53 -6.41
C GLN A 1039 -85.96 29.05 -6.69
N PRO A 1040 -84.75 29.65 -6.61
CA PRO A 1040 -83.48 29.25 -7.27
C PRO A 1040 -82.26 29.18 -6.30
N GLY A 1041 -80.99 28.94 -6.68
CA GLY A 1041 -80.34 28.59 -7.96
C GLY A 1041 -78.80 28.76 -7.89
N HIS A 1042 -78.03 28.09 -8.77
CA HIS A 1042 -76.55 28.15 -8.92
C HIS A 1042 -76.01 29.54 -9.37
N PRO A 1043 -74.67 29.84 -9.41
CA PRO A 1043 -73.46 29.01 -9.19
C PRO A 1043 -72.54 29.58 -8.05
N GLY A 1044 -71.23 29.30 -7.85
CA GLY A 1044 -70.20 28.47 -8.55
C GLY A 1044 -68.77 28.64 -7.98
N HIS A 1045 -67.79 27.90 -8.54
CA HIS A 1045 -66.32 28.08 -8.36
C HIS A 1045 -65.74 29.05 -9.44
N PRO A 1046 -64.47 29.54 -9.39
CA PRO A 1046 -63.33 29.12 -8.54
C PRO A 1046 -62.42 30.24 -7.93
N GLY A 1047 -61.50 29.81 -7.03
CA GLY A 1047 -60.09 30.27 -7.01
C GLY A 1047 -59.68 31.49 -6.18
N GLY A 1048 -58.45 31.44 -5.65
CA GLY A 1048 -57.66 32.60 -5.18
C GLY A 1048 -57.38 32.69 -3.67
N TRP A 1049 -56.21 32.24 -3.23
CA TRP A 1049 -55.56 32.73 -2.01
C TRP A 1049 -54.86 34.07 -2.30
N SER A 1050 -54.71 34.97 -1.32
CA SER A 1050 -54.08 36.27 -1.54
C SER A 1050 -52.63 36.31 -1.07
N LEU A 1051 -51.83 37.21 -1.65
CA LEU A 1051 -50.45 37.44 -1.24
C LEU A 1051 -50.34 37.98 0.21
N GLY A 1052 -51.43 38.52 0.77
CA GLY A 1052 -51.47 38.99 2.16
C GLY A 1052 -51.53 37.84 3.17
N ASP A 1053 -52.20 36.75 2.83
CA ASP A 1053 -52.35 35.58 3.71
C ASP A 1053 -51.01 34.87 3.93
N ILE A 1054 -50.20 34.79 2.86
CA ILE A 1054 -48.83 34.22 2.88
C ILE A 1054 -47.89 35.09 3.72
N LEU A 1055 -47.92 36.42 3.55
CA LEU A 1055 -47.08 37.35 4.31
C LEU A 1055 -47.43 37.37 5.82
N GLN A 1056 -48.71 37.17 6.17
CA GLN A 1056 -49.14 37.11 7.56
C GLN A 1056 -48.66 35.83 8.27
N TRP A 1057 -48.47 34.72 7.54
CA TRP A 1057 -47.89 33.48 8.07
C TRP A 1057 -46.38 33.62 8.30
N ILE A 1058 -45.63 34.12 7.31
CA ILE A 1058 -44.17 34.35 7.42
C ILE A 1058 -43.83 35.30 8.58
N TRP A 1059 -44.64 36.36 8.79
CA TRP A 1059 -44.43 37.30 9.89
C TRP A 1059 -44.61 36.66 11.29
N ASN A 1060 -45.46 35.63 11.39
CA ASN A 1060 -45.68 34.91 12.65
C ASN A 1060 -44.62 33.82 12.90
N ALA A 1061 -44.05 33.24 11.85
CA ALA A 1061 -43.01 32.19 11.95
C ALA A 1061 -41.62 32.72 12.34
N LEU A 1062 -41.34 34.01 12.11
CA LEU A 1062 -40.05 34.66 12.40
C LEU A 1062 -40.07 35.53 13.67
N GLY A 1063 -41.10 35.40 14.51
CA GLY A 1063 -41.33 36.29 15.66
C GLY A 1063 -40.64 35.90 16.98
N ASP A 1064 -40.44 34.60 17.22
CA ASP A 1064 -40.00 34.07 18.52
C ASP A 1064 -38.50 33.69 18.59
N LEU A 1065 -37.76 33.84 17.48
CA LEU A 1065 -36.30 33.76 17.46
C LEU A 1065 -35.70 35.17 17.61
N PHE A 1066 -34.79 35.32 18.57
CA PHE A 1066 -34.08 36.56 18.97
C PHE A 1066 -34.92 37.67 19.64
N HIS A 1067 -35.04 37.64 20.97
CA HIS A 1067 -34.38 38.63 21.85
C HIS A 1067 -34.57 38.32 23.35
N GLY A 1068 -33.48 38.22 24.12
CA GLY A 1068 -33.57 37.89 25.56
C GLY A 1068 -32.31 38.07 26.42
N TRP A 1069 -31.32 38.86 26.01
CA TRP A 1069 -30.03 38.99 26.73
C TRP A 1069 -29.91 40.25 27.62
N PHE A 1070 -29.62 40.02 28.91
CA PHE A 1070 -29.02 40.91 29.93
C PHE A 1070 -29.69 42.23 30.36
N PRO A 1071 -29.70 42.46 31.68
CA PRO A 1071 -28.98 43.63 32.24
C PRO A 1071 -28.22 43.31 33.57
N TRP A 1072 -27.20 44.04 34.04
CA TRP A 1072 -26.43 45.17 33.50
C TRP A 1072 -25.10 45.37 34.28
N ARG A 1073 -24.03 45.74 33.57
CA ARG A 1073 -22.85 46.54 34.02
C ARG A 1073 -22.12 46.22 35.34
N GLY A 1074 -20.88 45.76 35.21
CA GLY A 1074 -19.74 46.11 36.06
C GLY A 1074 -18.63 46.68 35.19
#